data_AF-A0A6P0R420-F1
#
_entry.id   AF-A0A6P0R420-F1
#
_cell.length_a   1.000
_cell.length_b   1.000
_cell.length_c   1.000
_cell.angle_alpha   90.00
_cell.angle_beta   90.00
_cell.angle_gamma   90.00
#
_symmetry.space_group_name_H-M   'P 1'
#
loop_
_entity.id
_entity.type
_entity.pdbx_description
1 polymer ?
#
loop_
_entity_poly.entity_id
_entity_poly.type
_entity_poly.pdbx_seq_one_letter_code
_entity_poly.pdbx_strand_id
1 'polypeptide(L)'
;MKKRVILAKAAILLTIANIGSLSLVNKSKTQALAEESNQVFINENFSPSKLSSTNLSTLTTQQVRNSLNNQSPPVVLAQVSGGVGAIIFVLILIVGTAIVIFIFMTRKMIGNDEVGIVYKKFALNPFLSLLPGKTIALNGEPGIQAKVLSPGLHWGYFPWMYEITKEKVTRIGEGKIGLVEALDGQPLQVGQNSGKAVECNNFLDVRAFFDNGGQRGKQRAILTTGTYRINTKMFLVKQVPVTEISPNEIGLVEALDGSPLIGQSFAQRVNCKDFQDAQAFFDNGGQAGQQLAHLTVKKYQINIDIFRVKKVSITTINAGEIGLVEAKYGKPLAQGKNFAEKVNCDNFQNAQAFFENGGQAGKQLATLEPGNYDINTEIFKIRKVSIISIPPGEIGLVIANDGIYISTEQILGKVVECDNFQDAEAFIKNGGQKGKQPAILTEGQHKIHTDFFTVITTANAHEYNEHPKNLKVCKINKGQIGIVTTMAGQTLPKEEIAGQEIEGHDNYQNAQKFLDSGGYKGLQEEVLKEGEWKLNPWFVTVEQIPVTEIEQEEVGVVISSVGKKYDIHDDDPSSSQYQQLVDPGYKGVENKPLTANTYPINTRVKQVKRVPSTQIILNWSDKEKNPFSYDYELKTMKLTSSDGYKISVEFTQIIRILPENAPKMICLFGSKEDKIPFINQFGEKIFTYPAVKNLVSRVLTKVVSGYFKQAATGKTAIEFQNGRASCQEEAEVYINSRLADIGVEGCGTVIDEIDLPKELDEHRQRLEKQKQEKKEAQAKTEAEKQRQELAKAEKDRQEFELVRDAEINNKLSQMDTQAKLQKEQSELEIYQKRLDIETSQQEKINRIELDALRARITALSPELYAQLESQGKWADALAQMKITFPQIMMTGGNSGSGDSANLFNLLEIEHLTGLADRLQLNQGTSTPSLSMPATKTSLPPN
;
A
#
# COMPACT_ATOMS: atom_id res chain seq x y z
N MET A 1 -92.98 -14.56 -35.64
CA MET A 1 -93.91 -14.39 -36.79
C MET A 1 -94.29 -15.75 -37.38
N LYS A 2 -95.41 -15.83 -38.11
CA LYS A 2 -95.92 -16.93 -38.98
C LYS A 2 -95.16 -18.29 -38.99
N LYS A 3 -95.72 -19.31 -38.33
CA LYS A 3 -95.84 -20.74 -38.81
C LYS A 3 -96.61 -21.61 -37.79
N ARG A 4 -97.96 -21.62 -37.89
CA ARG A 4 -98.88 -22.55 -37.18
C ARG A 4 -100.19 -22.73 -37.98
N VAL A 5 -100.12 -23.41 -39.12
CA VAL A 5 -101.28 -23.92 -39.89
C VAL A 5 -100.84 -25.24 -40.54
N ILE A 6 -101.79 -26.12 -40.89
CA ILE A 6 -101.60 -27.41 -41.60
C ILE A 6 -100.91 -28.50 -40.75
N LEU A 7 -101.69 -29.14 -39.85
CA LEU A 7 -101.65 -30.60 -39.58
C LEU A 7 -102.75 -31.00 -38.56
N ALA A 8 -104.02 -30.70 -38.91
CA ALA A 8 -105.19 -30.99 -38.05
C ALA A 8 -106.48 -31.13 -38.89
N LYS A 9 -106.52 -32.09 -39.83
CA LYS A 9 -107.71 -32.43 -40.65
C LYS A 9 -107.51 -33.77 -41.40
N ALA A 10 -107.58 -34.91 -40.69
CA ALA A 10 -107.59 -36.26 -41.31
C ALA A 10 -107.97 -37.38 -40.29
N ALA A 11 -109.06 -37.23 -39.53
CA ALA A 11 -109.61 -38.30 -38.70
C ALA A 11 -111.12 -38.09 -38.50
N ILE A 12 -111.86 -39.18 -38.26
CA ILE A 12 -113.31 -39.23 -38.04
C ILE A 12 -114.15 -38.85 -39.28
N LEU A 13 -114.23 -39.76 -40.27
CA LEU A 13 -115.42 -39.96 -41.13
C LEU A 13 -115.24 -41.18 -42.07
N LEU A 14 -115.59 -42.38 -41.59
CA LEU A 14 -116.48 -43.37 -42.22
C LEU A 14 -116.36 -44.74 -41.53
N THR A 15 -117.50 -45.33 -41.22
CA THR A 15 -117.71 -46.77 -41.03
C THR A 15 -118.84 -47.20 -41.96
N ILE A 16 -119.04 -48.52 -42.12
CA ILE A 16 -120.05 -49.16 -42.99
C ILE A 16 -119.71 -49.13 -44.49
N ALA A 17 -119.01 -50.17 -44.93
CA ALA A 17 -119.44 -51.00 -46.06
C ALA A 17 -118.84 -52.40 -45.87
N ASN A 18 -119.64 -53.45 -46.06
CA ASN A 18 -119.20 -54.84 -46.03
C ASN A 18 -119.62 -55.52 -47.33
N ILE A 19 -118.75 -56.37 -47.87
CA ILE A 19 -118.91 -57.44 -48.87
C ILE A 19 -117.51 -57.65 -49.45
N GLY A 20 -116.98 -58.87 -49.34
CA GLY A 20 -115.71 -59.26 -49.97
C GLY A 20 -115.93 -60.33 -51.04
N SER A 21 -114.91 -60.59 -51.86
CA SER A 21 -114.68 -61.87 -52.57
C SER A 21 -113.43 -61.80 -53.45
N LEU A 22 -112.75 -62.95 -53.61
CA LEU A 22 -111.59 -63.19 -54.49
C LEU A 22 -110.33 -62.33 -54.22
N SER A 23 -109.16 -62.65 -54.76
CA SER A 23 -108.44 -63.95 -54.78
C SER A 23 -106.99 -63.67 -55.23
N LEU A 24 -106.03 -64.50 -54.81
CA LEU A 24 -104.75 -64.77 -55.50
C LEU A 24 -103.98 -63.58 -56.14
N VAL A 25 -102.77 -63.33 -55.64
CA VAL A 25 -101.54 -63.65 -56.39
C VAL A 25 -100.34 -63.66 -55.43
N ASN A 26 -99.36 -64.52 -55.70
CA ASN A 26 -98.19 -64.75 -54.86
C ASN A 26 -96.91 -64.52 -55.66
N LYS A 27 -96.03 -63.61 -55.19
CA LYS A 27 -94.58 -63.43 -55.52
C LYS A 27 -94.06 -62.12 -54.90
N SER A 28 -92.78 -61.93 -54.56
CA SER A 28 -91.68 -62.86 -54.20
C SER A 28 -90.39 -62.07 -53.87
N LYS A 29 -89.52 -62.65 -53.03
CA LYS A 29 -88.14 -62.20 -52.68
C LYS A 29 -88.06 -60.89 -51.86
N THR A 30 -87.29 -60.76 -50.75
CA THR A 30 -86.14 -61.48 -50.14
C THR A 30 -84.73 -60.99 -50.55
N GLN A 31 -84.15 -60.20 -49.65
CA GLN A 31 -82.73 -59.96 -49.33
C GLN A 31 -82.76 -59.32 -47.90
N ALA A 32 -82.04 -59.72 -46.83
CA ALA A 32 -80.79 -60.48 -46.64
C ALA A 32 -79.53 -59.71 -47.09
N LEU A 33 -78.42 -59.62 -46.33
CA LEU A 33 -78.04 -60.19 -45.02
C LEU A 33 -77.87 -59.09 -43.93
N ALA A 34 -77.86 -59.37 -42.60
CA ALA A 34 -76.70 -59.68 -41.72
C ALA A 34 -75.52 -58.69 -41.88
N GLU A 35 -74.67 -58.33 -40.91
CA GLU A 35 -74.18 -58.84 -39.61
C GLU A 35 -73.34 -57.64 -39.03
N GLU A 36 -72.61 -57.59 -37.91
CA GLU A 36 -72.00 -58.51 -36.92
C GLU A 36 -72.07 -57.81 -35.52
N SER A 37 -72.14 -58.51 -34.38
CA SER A 37 -71.04 -58.82 -33.41
C SER A 37 -70.36 -57.60 -32.72
N ASN A 38 -69.86 -57.64 -31.47
CA ASN A 38 -69.90 -58.63 -30.38
C ASN A 38 -69.76 -57.87 -29.02
N GLN A 39 -70.27 -58.36 -27.87
CA GLN A 39 -69.57 -59.09 -26.77
C GLN A 39 -68.28 -58.41 -26.20
N VAL A 40 -67.82 -58.57 -24.94
CA VAL A 40 -68.02 -59.67 -23.96
C VAL A 40 -67.71 -59.23 -22.49
N PHE A 41 -68.52 -59.67 -21.50
CA PHE A 41 -68.15 -60.10 -20.11
C PHE A 41 -67.45 -59.11 -19.12
N ILE A 42 -67.21 -59.42 -17.81
CA ILE A 42 -68.03 -59.98 -16.69
C ILE A 42 -67.30 -59.67 -15.33
N ASN A 43 -67.75 -60.22 -14.18
CA ASN A 43 -67.18 -60.16 -12.80
C ASN A 43 -67.57 -58.94 -11.91
N GLU A 44 -67.77 -59.08 -10.58
CA GLU A 44 -67.82 -60.28 -9.72
C GLU A 44 -68.71 -60.14 -8.46
N ASN A 45 -68.81 -61.22 -7.68
CA ASN A 45 -69.67 -61.38 -6.49
C ASN A 45 -69.08 -60.72 -5.21
N PHE A 46 -69.92 -60.50 -4.19
CA PHE A 46 -69.57 -60.88 -2.80
C PHE A 46 -70.82 -61.22 -1.96
N SER A 47 -70.65 -61.95 -0.85
CA SER A 47 -71.71 -62.68 -0.11
C SER A 47 -72.05 -62.15 1.30
N PRO A 48 -73.18 -62.59 1.94
CA PRO A 48 -73.76 -61.96 3.14
C PRO A 48 -73.59 -62.73 4.48
N SER A 49 -73.97 -62.06 5.57
CA SER A 49 -74.28 -62.60 6.92
C SER A 49 -75.79 -62.45 7.22
N LYS A 50 -76.54 -63.40 7.80
CA LYS A 50 -76.51 -64.01 9.17
C LYS A 50 -76.77 -62.96 10.29
N LEU A 51 -77.65 -63.18 11.28
CA LEU A 51 -78.39 -64.39 11.73
C LEU A 51 -79.78 -64.03 12.35
N SER A 52 -80.59 -65.03 12.73
CA SER A 52 -81.98 -64.89 13.22
C SER A 52 -82.19 -65.36 14.68
N SER A 53 -83.21 -64.83 15.37
CA SER A 53 -84.15 -65.54 16.29
C SER A 53 -84.92 -64.52 17.18
N THR A 54 -86.26 -64.51 17.22
CA THR A 54 -87.15 -65.24 18.17
C THR A 54 -88.60 -64.71 17.97
N ASN A 55 -89.72 -65.33 18.35
CA ASN A 55 -90.02 -66.68 18.87
C ASN A 55 -91.44 -67.13 18.42
N LEU A 56 -91.89 -68.33 18.82
CA LEU A 56 -93.06 -69.04 18.25
C LEU A 56 -94.19 -69.33 19.26
N SER A 57 -95.47 -69.26 18.85
CA SER A 57 -96.57 -70.01 19.49
C SER A 57 -97.76 -70.32 18.55
N THR A 58 -97.68 -71.49 17.89
CA THR A 58 -98.75 -72.49 17.63
C THR A 58 -100.23 -72.08 17.42
N LEU A 59 -100.85 -72.56 16.33
CA LEU A 59 -101.99 -73.53 16.32
C LEU A 59 -102.30 -73.97 14.85
N THR A 60 -101.66 -75.03 14.31
CA THR A 60 -102.14 -76.44 14.13
C THR A 60 -102.99 -76.73 12.88
N THR A 61 -102.44 -77.56 11.96
CA THR A 61 -103.13 -78.47 10.98
C THR A 61 -104.11 -77.89 9.92
N GLN A 62 -104.32 -78.49 8.73
CA GLN A 62 -103.79 -79.73 8.11
C GLN A 62 -103.77 -79.61 6.58
N GLN A 63 -102.83 -80.28 5.90
CA GLN A 63 -102.91 -80.63 4.47
C GLN A 63 -103.29 -82.12 4.33
N VAL A 64 -103.93 -82.55 3.23
CA VAL A 64 -103.67 -83.83 2.53
C VAL A 64 -104.55 -84.03 1.28
N ARG A 65 -103.92 -84.36 0.13
CA ARG A 65 -104.38 -85.12 -1.08
C ARG A 65 -105.61 -84.62 -1.86
N ASN A 66 -105.63 -84.63 -3.20
CA ASN A 66 -105.63 -85.75 -4.17
C ASN A 66 -106.86 -86.67 -3.99
N SER A 67 -107.56 -87.15 -5.04
CA SER A 67 -107.13 -87.35 -6.44
C SER A 67 -108.28 -87.25 -7.48
N LEU A 68 -107.92 -87.43 -8.75
CA LEU A 68 -108.75 -87.53 -9.96
C LEU A 68 -110.16 -88.12 -9.77
N ASN A 69 -111.13 -87.59 -10.54
CA ASN A 69 -111.95 -88.45 -11.39
C ASN A 69 -112.33 -87.76 -12.72
N ASN A 70 -112.93 -88.49 -13.64
CA ASN A 70 -112.94 -88.22 -15.08
C ASN A 70 -114.34 -87.92 -15.66
N GLN A 71 -114.37 -87.52 -16.94
CA GLN A 71 -115.51 -87.45 -17.87
C GLN A 71 -116.48 -86.26 -17.73
N SER A 72 -117.15 -85.97 -18.85
CA SER A 72 -117.84 -84.72 -19.17
C SER A 72 -119.23 -84.96 -19.77
N PRO A 73 -120.14 -83.97 -19.65
CA PRO A 73 -121.25 -83.78 -20.58
C PRO A 73 -121.06 -82.52 -21.46
N PRO A 74 -121.82 -82.36 -22.57
CA PRO A 74 -121.50 -81.40 -23.64
C PRO A 74 -122.31 -80.09 -23.64
N VAL A 75 -121.78 -79.10 -24.39
CA VAL A 75 -122.45 -78.07 -25.20
C VAL A 75 -123.69 -77.34 -24.64
N VAL A 76 -123.56 -76.02 -24.48
CA VAL A 76 -124.55 -75.02 -24.96
C VAL A 76 -123.81 -73.85 -25.61
N LEU A 77 -124.21 -73.45 -26.83
CA LEU A 77 -123.68 -72.26 -27.52
C LEU A 77 -124.55 -71.04 -27.19
N ALA A 78 -124.16 -70.21 -26.22
CA ALA A 78 -124.90 -69.02 -25.84
C ALA A 78 -124.41 -67.77 -26.59
N GLN A 79 -125.13 -67.36 -27.65
CA GLN A 79 -124.90 -66.05 -28.28
C GLN A 79 -125.46 -64.93 -27.39
N VAL A 80 -124.59 -64.06 -26.86
CA VAL A 80 -125.00 -62.87 -26.10
C VAL A 80 -124.91 -61.62 -26.98
N SER A 81 -125.94 -61.38 -27.79
CA SER A 81 -126.14 -60.12 -28.48
C SER A 81 -126.60 -59.04 -27.50
N GLY A 82 -125.66 -58.23 -26.99
CA GLY A 82 -125.95 -57.19 -25.97
C GLY A 82 -125.05 -55.96 -26.09
N GLY A 83 -125.45 -55.00 -26.94
CA GLY A 83 -124.60 -53.86 -27.32
C GLY A 83 -124.10 -52.96 -26.17
N VAL A 84 -124.76 -52.97 -25.01
CA VAL A 84 -124.37 -52.16 -23.84
C VAL A 84 -123.03 -52.59 -23.26
N GLY A 85 -122.75 -53.90 -23.19
CA GLY A 85 -121.48 -54.42 -22.67
C GLY A 85 -120.28 -54.05 -23.55
N ALA A 86 -120.47 -54.10 -24.88
CA ALA A 86 -119.46 -53.66 -25.84
C ALA A 86 -119.22 -52.15 -25.77
N ILE A 87 -120.27 -51.33 -25.63
CA ILE A 87 -120.13 -49.89 -25.44
C ILE A 87 -119.39 -49.57 -24.14
N ILE A 88 -119.72 -50.22 -23.02
CA ILE A 88 -119.01 -50.01 -21.75
C ILE A 88 -117.54 -50.42 -21.87
N PHE A 89 -117.23 -51.57 -22.50
CA PHE A 89 -115.84 -52.00 -22.70
C PHE A 89 -115.06 -51.04 -23.61
N VAL A 90 -115.66 -50.56 -24.70
CA VAL A 90 -115.07 -49.55 -25.59
C VAL A 90 -114.90 -48.20 -24.88
N LEU A 91 -115.85 -47.78 -24.03
CA LEU A 91 -115.76 -46.53 -23.28
C LEU A 91 -114.70 -46.62 -22.17
N ILE A 92 -114.57 -47.75 -21.48
CA ILE A 92 -113.45 -48.05 -20.58
C ILE A 92 -112.12 -48.08 -21.33
N LEU A 93 -112.08 -48.61 -22.56
CA LEU A 93 -110.86 -48.63 -23.38
C LEU A 93 -110.50 -47.23 -23.92
N ILE A 94 -111.48 -46.39 -24.27
CA ILE A 94 -111.29 -44.98 -24.65
C ILE A 94 -110.84 -44.14 -23.45
N VAL A 95 -111.47 -44.30 -22.28
CA VAL A 95 -111.06 -43.62 -21.04
C VAL A 95 -109.69 -44.12 -20.58
N GLY A 96 -109.42 -45.42 -20.67
CA GLY A 96 -108.12 -46.02 -20.37
C GLY A 96 -107.02 -45.53 -21.30
N THR A 97 -107.24 -45.49 -22.62
CA THR A 97 -106.28 -44.93 -23.58
C THR A 97 -106.13 -43.42 -23.42
N ALA A 98 -107.20 -42.67 -23.11
CA ALA A 98 -107.12 -41.25 -22.78
C ALA A 98 -106.31 -41.00 -21.49
N ILE A 99 -106.47 -41.83 -20.45
CA ILE A 99 -105.67 -41.79 -19.22
C ILE A 99 -104.20 -42.13 -19.52
N VAL A 100 -103.92 -43.16 -20.33
CA VAL A 100 -102.55 -43.50 -20.76
C VAL A 100 -101.92 -42.36 -21.55
N ILE A 101 -102.63 -41.77 -22.51
CA ILE A 101 -102.17 -40.60 -23.28
C ILE A 101 -101.94 -39.40 -22.36
N PHE A 102 -102.82 -39.17 -21.38
CA PHE A 102 -102.69 -38.10 -20.39
C PHE A 102 -101.47 -38.30 -19.48
N ILE A 103 -101.22 -39.52 -19.02
CA ILE A 103 -100.00 -39.89 -18.28
C ILE A 103 -98.75 -39.67 -19.14
N PHE A 104 -98.74 -40.13 -20.40
CA PHE A 104 -97.66 -39.87 -21.36
C PHE A 104 -97.44 -38.36 -21.62
N MET A 105 -98.49 -37.54 -21.58
CA MET A 105 -98.40 -36.08 -21.70
C MET A 105 -97.79 -35.39 -20.46
N THR A 106 -97.74 -36.07 -19.30
CA THR A 106 -96.98 -35.59 -18.12
C THR A 106 -95.48 -35.86 -18.20
N ARG A 107 -95.04 -36.67 -19.16
CA ARG A 107 -93.65 -37.16 -19.28
C ARG A 107 -92.72 -36.02 -19.73
N LYS A 108 -91.74 -35.69 -18.90
CA LYS A 108 -90.78 -34.59 -19.13
C LYS A 108 -89.35 -35.11 -18.99
N MET A 109 -88.62 -35.15 -20.09
CA MET A 109 -87.21 -35.55 -20.13
C MET A 109 -86.30 -34.32 -19.99
N ILE A 110 -85.45 -34.30 -18.98
CA ILE A 110 -84.38 -33.32 -18.79
C ILE A 110 -83.06 -33.98 -19.25
N GLY A 111 -82.34 -33.32 -20.15
CA GLY A 111 -81.06 -33.79 -20.68
C GLY A 111 -79.92 -33.66 -19.66
N ASN A 112 -78.82 -34.37 -19.90
CA ASN A 112 -77.71 -34.47 -18.94
C ASN A 112 -77.00 -33.12 -18.68
N ASP A 113 -77.01 -32.23 -19.69
CA ASP A 113 -76.48 -30.85 -19.66
C ASP A 113 -77.57 -29.79 -19.37
N GLU A 114 -78.79 -30.21 -19.04
CA GLU A 114 -79.91 -29.32 -18.70
C GLU A 114 -80.24 -29.36 -17.20
N VAL A 115 -80.87 -28.29 -16.73
CA VAL A 115 -81.65 -28.23 -15.50
C VAL A 115 -83.08 -27.81 -15.84
N GLY A 116 -84.07 -28.51 -15.30
CA GLY A 116 -85.48 -28.18 -15.51
C GLY A 116 -86.00 -27.25 -14.42
N ILE A 117 -86.23 -25.97 -14.75
CA ILE A 117 -86.83 -25.00 -13.83
C ILE A 117 -88.34 -25.08 -13.96
N VAL A 118 -89.03 -25.41 -12.88
CA VAL A 118 -90.49 -25.59 -12.87
C VAL A 118 -91.17 -24.26 -12.55
N TYR A 119 -92.13 -23.87 -13.38
CA TYR A 119 -93.09 -22.81 -13.11
C TYR A 119 -94.49 -23.39 -12.97
N LYS A 120 -95.20 -23.05 -11.89
CA LYS A 120 -96.56 -23.51 -11.63
C LYS A 120 -97.55 -22.38 -11.91
N LYS A 121 -98.44 -22.60 -12.88
CA LYS A 121 -99.37 -21.59 -13.43
C LYS A 121 -100.48 -21.24 -12.44
N PHE A 122 -100.98 -22.23 -11.70
CA PHE A 122 -102.00 -22.07 -10.66
C PHE A 122 -101.97 -23.25 -9.68
N ALA A 123 -102.65 -23.11 -8.54
CA ALA A 123 -102.85 -24.16 -7.55
C ALA A 123 -104.32 -24.60 -7.50
N LEU A 124 -104.56 -25.85 -7.11
CA LEU A 124 -105.92 -26.38 -6.89
C LEU A 124 -106.51 -25.93 -5.53
N ASN A 125 -105.67 -25.45 -4.61
CA ASN A 125 -106.11 -24.78 -3.39
C ASN A 125 -106.15 -23.27 -3.65
N PRO A 126 -107.32 -22.60 -3.62
CA PRO A 126 -107.44 -21.17 -3.91
C PRO A 126 -106.83 -20.28 -2.83
N PHE A 127 -106.58 -20.80 -1.63
CA PHE A 127 -105.94 -20.07 -0.52
C PHE A 127 -104.40 -20.12 -0.56
N LEU A 128 -103.81 -20.88 -1.51
CA LEU A 128 -102.36 -21.01 -1.63
C LEU A 128 -101.81 -20.05 -2.69
N SER A 129 -101.48 -18.83 -2.27
CA SER A 129 -100.86 -17.79 -3.10
C SER A 129 -99.42 -17.49 -2.65
N LEU A 130 -98.59 -17.03 -3.60
CA LEU A 130 -97.24 -16.56 -3.32
C LEU A 130 -97.31 -15.20 -2.58
N LEU A 131 -96.52 -15.04 -1.52
CA LEU A 131 -96.50 -13.82 -0.71
C LEU A 131 -96.10 -12.58 -1.54
N PRO A 132 -96.77 -11.42 -1.38
CA PRO A 132 -96.42 -10.20 -2.10
C PRO A 132 -94.94 -9.83 -1.95
N GLY A 133 -94.26 -9.60 -3.08
CA GLY A 133 -92.83 -9.28 -3.14
C GLY A 133 -91.90 -10.48 -3.26
N LYS A 134 -92.36 -11.72 -3.01
CA LYS A 134 -91.60 -12.94 -3.33
C LYS A 134 -91.78 -13.34 -4.80
N THR A 135 -90.77 -14.02 -5.33
CA THR A 135 -90.71 -14.53 -6.71
C THR A 135 -90.59 -16.07 -6.76
N ILE A 136 -90.03 -16.69 -5.70
CA ILE A 136 -89.88 -18.13 -5.58
C ILE A 136 -90.92 -18.75 -4.63
N ALA A 137 -91.65 -19.74 -5.14
CA ALA A 137 -92.57 -20.59 -4.40
C ALA A 137 -91.83 -21.74 -3.69
N LEU A 138 -91.93 -21.79 -2.37
CA LEU A 138 -91.29 -22.82 -1.54
C LEU A 138 -92.18 -24.06 -1.38
N ASN A 139 -93.47 -23.86 -1.13
CA ASN A 139 -94.41 -24.89 -0.65
C ASN A 139 -95.42 -25.34 -1.73
N GLY A 140 -95.09 -25.17 -3.01
CA GLY A 140 -95.97 -25.53 -4.11
C GLY A 140 -97.02 -24.48 -4.46
N GLU A 141 -96.81 -23.23 -4.03
CA GLU A 141 -97.58 -22.05 -4.48
C GLU A 141 -97.46 -21.85 -6.01
N PRO A 142 -98.38 -21.11 -6.65
CA PRO A 142 -98.20 -20.62 -8.02
C PRO A 142 -96.92 -19.75 -8.12
N GLY A 143 -96.18 -19.88 -9.22
CA GLY A 143 -94.90 -19.19 -9.42
C GLY A 143 -93.74 -20.13 -9.74
N ILE A 144 -92.53 -19.57 -9.73
CA ILE A 144 -91.28 -20.32 -10.00
C ILE A 144 -90.99 -21.18 -8.77
N GLN A 145 -90.89 -22.49 -8.94
CA GLN A 145 -90.68 -23.41 -7.82
C GLN A 145 -89.22 -23.40 -7.37
N ALA A 146 -88.99 -23.50 -6.06
CA ALA A 146 -87.66 -23.64 -5.48
C ALA A 146 -86.91 -24.89 -5.99
N LYS A 147 -87.60 -26.04 -6.05
CA LYS A 147 -87.01 -27.32 -6.46
C LYS A 147 -86.88 -27.42 -7.99
N VAL A 148 -85.64 -27.58 -8.46
CA VAL A 148 -85.31 -27.89 -9.86
C VAL A 148 -85.43 -29.39 -10.17
N LEU A 149 -85.53 -29.71 -11.46
CA LEU A 149 -85.49 -31.08 -11.99
C LEU A 149 -84.06 -31.42 -12.45
N SER A 150 -83.50 -32.47 -11.83
CA SER A 150 -82.28 -33.14 -12.29
C SER A 150 -82.48 -33.80 -13.66
N PRO A 151 -81.40 -34.18 -14.38
CA PRO A 151 -81.48 -35.00 -15.59
C PRO A 151 -82.29 -36.29 -15.39
N GLY A 152 -82.88 -36.79 -16.47
CA GLY A 152 -83.71 -37.99 -16.46
C GLY A 152 -85.19 -37.74 -16.73
N LEU A 153 -86.01 -38.75 -16.43
CA LEU A 153 -87.41 -38.81 -16.82
C LEU A 153 -88.35 -38.49 -15.65
N HIS A 154 -89.04 -37.36 -15.73
CA HIS A 154 -89.99 -36.89 -14.73
C HIS A 154 -91.44 -37.10 -15.20
N TRP A 155 -92.34 -37.34 -14.25
CA TRP A 155 -93.77 -37.59 -14.47
C TRP A 155 -94.61 -36.68 -13.57
N GLY A 156 -95.91 -36.57 -13.84
CA GLY A 156 -96.85 -35.75 -13.05
C GLY A 156 -96.81 -34.23 -13.34
N TYR A 157 -95.94 -33.75 -14.22
CA TYR A 157 -95.87 -32.35 -14.64
C TYR A 157 -96.85 -32.05 -15.78
N PHE A 158 -98.14 -32.00 -15.43
CA PHE A 158 -99.24 -31.71 -16.36
C PHE A 158 -99.06 -30.36 -17.09
N PRO A 159 -99.04 -30.31 -18.44
CA PRO A 159 -98.75 -29.08 -19.21
C PRO A 159 -99.69 -27.88 -18.98
N TRP A 160 -100.89 -28.13 -18.43
CA TRP A 160 -101.87 -27.09 -18.09
C TRP A 160 -101.61 -26.46 -16.72
N MET A 161 -101.03 -27.19 -15.76
CA MET A 161 -100.66 -26.66 -14.43
C MET A 161 -99.20 -26.21 -14.37
N TYR A 162 -98.31 -26.87 -15.11
CA TYR A 162 -96.86 -26.67 -15.04
C TYR A 162 -96.26 -26.30 -16.39
N GLU A 163 -95.34 -25.35 -16.36
CA GLU A 163 -94.36 -25.07 -17.41
C GLU A 163 -92.98 -25.49 -16.91
N ILE A 164 -92.12 -26.00 -17.80
CA ILE A 164 -90.76 -26.38 -17.45
C ILE A 164 -89.82 -25.73 -18.46
N THR A 165 -89.05 -24.75 -17.98
CA THR A 165 -87.99 -24.12 -18.75
C THR A 165 -86.73 -24.97 -18.61
N LYS A 166 -86.23 -25.49 -19.73
CA LYS A 166 -84.93 -26.16 -19.81
C LYS A 166 -83.86 -25.11 -19.96
N GLU A 167 -82.95 -25.01 -19.01
CA GLU A 167 -81.77 -24.14 -19.11
C GLU A 167 -80.50 -24.97 -18.98
N LYS A 168 -79.38 -24.48 -19.52
CA LYS A 168 -78.11 -25.20 -19.44
C LYS A 168 -77.56 -25.17 -18.01
N VAL A 169 -76.92 -26.26 -17.60
CA VAL A 169 -76.26 -26.32 -16.28
C VAL A 169 -75.12 -25.29 -16.17
N THR A 170 -74.96 -24.71 -14.99
CA THR A 170 -73.97 -23.65 -14.74
C THR A 170 -72.58 -24.26 -14.59
N ARG A 171 -71.80 -24.24 -15.67
CA ARG A 171 -70.42 -24.77 -15.72
C ARG A 171 -69.41 -23.68 -15.43
N ILE A 172 -68.89 -23.61 -14.20
CA ILE A 172 -67.75 -22.75 -13.86
C ILE A 172 -66.49 -23.46 -14.37
N GLY A 173 -65.81 -22.83 -15.33
CA GLY A 173 -64.58 -23.37 -15.93
C GLY A 173 -63.39 -23.37 -14.97
N GLU A 174 -62.32 -24.05 -15.36
CA GLU A 174 -61.02 -23.96 -14.69
C GLU A 174 -60.48 -22.51 -14.75
N GLY A 175 -59.78 -22.09 -13.71
CA GLY A 175 -59.27 -20.72 -13.58
C GLY A 175 -60.35 -19.64 -13.43
N LYS A 176 -61.60 -20.02 -13.12
CA LYS A 176 -62.73 -19.11 -12.89
C LYS A 176 -63.46 -19.41 -11.60
N ILE A 177 -64.15 -18.39 -11.09
CA ILE A 177 -65.15 -18.50 -10.02
C ILE A 177 -66.49 -17.96 -10.53
N GLY A 178 -67.59 -18.44 -9.95
CA GLY A 178 -68.92 -17.86 -10.12
C GLY A 178 -69.25 -16.94 -8.95
N LEU A 179 -69.39 -15.65 -9.22
CA LEU A 179 -70.03 -14.70 -8.30
C LEU A 179 -71.55 -14.90 -8.39
N VAL A 180 -72.23 -14.94 -7.24
CA VAL A 180 -73.67 -15.25 -7.18
C VAL A 180 -74.45 -14.04 -6.70
N GLU A 181 -75.57 -13.76 -7.37
CA GLU A 181 -76.55 -12.75 -6.97
C GLU A 181 -77.93 -13.41 -6.82
N ALA A 182 -78.50 -13.33 -5.61
CA ALA A 182 -79.83 -13.85 -5.31
C ALA A 182 -80.89 -12.81 -5.67
N LEU A 183 -81.86 -13.18 -6.50
CA LEU A 183 -82.92 -12.30 -7.00
C LEU A 183 -84.09 -12.16 -6.00
N ASP A 184 -84.23 -13.13 -5.10
CA ASP A 184 -85.20 -13.21 -4.02
C ASP A 184 -84.48 -13.64 -2.71
N GLY A 185 -85.14 -13.54 -1.55
CA GLY A 185 -84.53 -13.78 -0.24
C GLY A 185 -85.02 -12.82 0.83
N GLN A 186 -84.45 -12.90 2.04
CA GLN A 186 -84.61 -11.85 3.04
C GLN A 186 -83.96 -10.53 2.57
N PRO A 187 -84.45 -9.35 2.97
CA PRO A 187 -83.76 -8.09 2.65
C PRO A 187 -82.37 -8.02 3.29
N LEU A 188 -81.48 -7.25 2.67
CA LEU A 188 -80.21 -6.85 3.30
C LEU A 188 -80.50 -5.91 4.47
N GLN A 189 -79.66 -5.97 5.51
CA GLN A 189 -79.75 -5.05 6.65
C GLN A 189 -79.27 -3.65 6.24
N VAL A 190 -79.71 -2.60 6.93
CA VAL A 190 -79.28 -1.22 6.62
C VAL A 190 -77.77 -1.11 6.84
N GLY A 191 -77.03 -0.75 5.78
CA GLY A 191 -75.56 -0.71 5.77
C GLY A 191 -74.87 -2.01 5.32
N GLN A 192 -75.62 -3.07 5.01
CA GLN A 192 -75.06 -4.32 4.46
C GLN A 192 -75.14 -4.32 2.92
N ASN A 193 -74.01 -4.38 2.21
CA ASN A 193 -74.00 -4.40 0.75
C ASN A 193 -74.04 -5.81 0.14
N SER A 194 -73.60 -6.84 0.90
CA SER A 194 -73.53 -8.24 0.43
C SER A 194 -74.21 -9.22 1.38
N GLY A 195 -75.06 -10.09 0.84
CA GLY A 195 -75.80 -11.12 1.56
C GLY A 195 -74.90 -12.18 2.21
N LYS A 196 -75.27 -12.61 3.43
CA LYS A 196 -74.53 -13.61 4.21
C LYS A 196 -74.37 -14.92 3.45
N ALA A 197 -73.22 -15.57 3.61
CA ALA A 197 -73.09 -16.95 3.17
C ALA A 197 -73.96 -17.85 4.07
N VAL A 198 -74.79 -18.71 3.46
CA VAL A 198 -75.66 -19.65 4.16
C VAL A 198 -75.46 -21.06 3.60
N GLU A 199 -75.56 -22.07 4.46
CA GLU A 199 -75.35 -23.45 4.05
C GLU A 199 -76.53 -23.92 3.19
N CYS A 200 -76.29 -24.06 1.89
CA CYS A 200 -77.31 -24.34 0.86
C CYS A 200 -76.81 -25.29 -0.24
N ASN A 201 -75.78 -26.08 0.06
CA ASN A 201 -75.10 -26.96 -0.89
C ASN A 201 -74.72 -26.23 -2.19
N ASN A 202 -73.90 -25.18 -2.08
CA ASN A 202 -73.43 -24.36 -3.21
C ASN A 202 -74.57 -23.84 -4.11
N PHE A 203 -75.61 -23.25 -3.49
CA PHE A 203 -76.81 -22.71 -4.17
C PHE A 203 -77.62 -23.73 -4.99
N LEU A 204 -77.40 -25.03 -4.78
CA LEU A 204 -78.19 -26.10 -5.41
C LEU A 204 -79.53 -26.31 -4.71
N ASP A 205 -79.61 -26.12 -3.39
CA ASP A 205 -80.87 -26.19 -2.64
C ASP A 205 -81.39 -24.79 -2.28
N VAL A 206 -82.37 -24.35 -3.06
CA VAL A 206 -83.07 -23.07 -2.85
C VAL A 206 -83.87 -23.06 -1.54
N ARG A 207 -84.37 -24.20 -1.04
CA ARG A 207 -85.11 -24.22 0.24
C ARG A 207 -84.15 -24.01 1.40
N ALA A 208 -83.07 -24.80 1.46
CA ALA A 208 -82.03 -24.62 2.47
C ALA A 208 -81.47 -23.19 2.50
N PHE A 209 -81.36 -22.52 1.35
CA PHE A 209 -81.02 -21.10 1.28
C PHE A 209 -82.02 -20.20 2.03
N PHE A 210 -83.33 -20.33 1.79
CA PHE A 210 -84.35 -19.53 2.50
C PHE A 210 -84.47 -19.92 3.98
N ASP A 211 -84.43 -21.21 4.29
CA ASP A 211 -84.60 -21.76 5.63
C ASP A 211 -83.44 -21.34 6.56
N ASN A 212 -82.21 -21.29 6.03
CA ASN A 212 -81.02 -20.80 6.75
C ASN A 212 -80.84 -19.26 6.68
N GLY A 213 -81.88 -18.51 6.29
CA GLY A 213 -81.89 -17.04 6.38
C GLY A 213 -81.21 -16.31 5.21
N GLY A 214 -81.10 -16.94 4.05
CA GLY A 214 -80.47 -16.38 2.84
C GLY A 214 -81.10 -15.07 2.38
N GLN A 215 -80.24 -14.14 1.96
CA GLN A 215 -80.60 -12.75 1.68
C GLN A 215 -80.51 -12.44 0.18
N ARG A 216 -81.38 -11.54 -0.30
CA ARG A 216 -81.39 -11.03 -1.67
C ARG A 216 -80.16 -10.14 -1.94
N GLY A 217 -79.68 -10.10 -3.18
CA GLY A 217 -78.55 -9.30 -3.64
C GLY A 217 -77.28 -10.11 -3.88
N LYS A 218 -76.13 -9.43 -4.05
CA LYS A 218 -74.82 -10.08 -4.21
C LYS A 218 -74.50 -10.94 -2.99
N GLN A 219 -73.98 -12.14 -3.20
CA GLN A 219 -73.66 -13.09 -2.13
C GLN A 219 -72.17 -13.05 -1.77
N ARG A 220 -71.86 -13.30 -0.50
CA ARG A 220 -70.47 -13.46 -0.03
C ARG A 220 -69.83 -14.76 -0.51
N ALA A 221 -70.59 -15.85 -0.49
CA ALA A 221 -70.13 -17.15 -1.00
C ALA A 221 -69.99 -17.16 -2.52
N ILE A 222 -68.96 -17.86 -3.00
CA ILE A 222 -68.62 -18.01 -4.42
C ILE A 222 -68.76 -19.47 -4.85
N LEU A 223 -68.95 -19.69 -6.15
CA LEU A 223 -68.89 -21.01 -6.77
C LEU A 223 -67.48 -21.26 -7.30
N THR A 224 -66.87 -22.35 -6.88
CA THR A 224 -65.56 -22.82 -7.39
C THR A 224 -65.74 -23.52 -8.75
N THR A 225 -64.65 -23.92 -9.42
CA THR A 225 -64.70 -24.71 -10.66
C THR A 225 -65.56 -25.96 -10.48
N GLY A 226 -66.56 -26.17 -11.35
CA GLY A 226 -67.56 -27.22 -11.19
C GLY A 226 -68.78 -27.08 -12.11
N THR A 227 -69.68 -28.07 -12.07
CA THR A 227 -70.93 -28.08 -12.85
C THR A 227 -72.13 -28.10 -11.92
N TYR A 228 -72.80 -26.96 -11.78
CA TYR A 228 -73.89 -26.75 -10.83
C TYR A 228 -75.25 -26.72 -11.52
N ARG A 229 -76.27 -27.32 -10.88
CA ARG A 229 -77.66 -27.38 -11.38
C ARG A 229 -78.53 -26.36 -10.66
N ILE A 230 -78.13 -25.10 -10.79
CA ILE A 230 -78.69 -23.96 -10.06
C ILE A 230 -80.02 -23.52 -10.68
N ASN A 231 -80.94 -23.05 -9.85
CA ASN A 231 -82.14 -22.36 -10.31
C ASN A 231 -81.79 -20.95 -10.79
N THR A 232 -81.53 -20.78 -12.10
CA THR A 232 -81.11 -19.51 -12.72
C THR A 232 -82.13 -18.37 -12.59
N LYS A 233 -83.35 -18.66 -12.14
CA LYS A 233 -84.40 -17.68 -11.85
C LYS A 233 -84.44 -17.23 -10.38
N MET A 234 -83.70 -17.93 -9.52
CA MET A 234 -83.41 -17.52 -8.14
C MET A 234 -82.01 -16.89 -8.05
N PHE A 235 -81.01 -17.51 -8.68
CA PHE A 235 -79.61 -17.12 -8.56
C PHE A 235 -79.02 -16.80 -9.94
N LEU A 236 -78.61 -15.55 -10.13
CA LEU A 236 -77.78 -15.13 -11.26
C LEU A 236 -76.32 -15.47 -10.95
N VAL A 237 -75.62 -16.11 -11.90
CA VAL A 237 -74.21 -16.51 -11.72
C VAL A 237 -73.34 -15.85 -12.78
N LYS A 238 -72.44 -14.97 -12.34
CA LYS A 238 -71.48 -14.23 -13.18
C LYS A 238 -70.10 -14.87 -13.06
N GLN A 239 -69.56 -15.39 -14.16
CA GLN A 239 -68.22 -15.97 -14.17
C GLN A 239 -67.15 -14.88 -14.29
N VAL A 240 -66.13 -14.96 -13.44
CA VAL A 240 -64.94 -14.08 -13.46
C VAL A 240 -63.67 -14.94 -13.33
N PRO A 241 -62.51 -14.52 -13.86
CA PRO A 241 -61.26 -15.23 -13.64
C PRO A 241 -60.83 -15.19 -12.16
N VAL A 242 -60.03 -16.16 -11.73
CA VAL A 242 -59.37 -16.12 -10.42
C VAL A 242 -58.37 -14.95 -10.33
N THR A 243 -58.12 -14.46 -9.12
CA THR A 243 -57.10 -13.44 -8.87
C THR A 243 -55.73 -14.09 -8.82
N GLU A 244 -55.03 -14.11 -9.95
CA GLU A 244 -53.63 -14.55 -10.07
C GLU A 244 -52.68 -13.39 -9.76
N ILE A 245 -51.82 -13.54 -8.76
CA ILE A 245 -50.72 -12.62 -8.46
C ILE A 245 -49.42 -13.22 -9.02
N SER A 246 -48.73 -12.49 -9.90
CA SER A 246 -47.53 -12.98 -10.58
C SER A 246 -46.29 -12.95 -9.66
N PRO A 247 -45.20 -13.67 -9.97
CA PRO A 247 -43.99 -13.70 -9.13
C PRO A 247 -43.32 -12.35 -8.81
N ASN A 248 -43.59 -11.33 -9.63
CA ASN A 248 -43.04 -9.97 -9.47
C ASN A 248 -44.12 -8.95 -9.09
N GLU A 249 -45.28 -9.39 -8.58
CA GLU A 249 -46.42 -8.56 -8.18
C GLU A 249 -46.82 -8.86 -6.73
N ILE A 250 -47.33 -7.83 -6.03
CA ILE A 250 -48.12 -7.95 -4.80
C ILE A 250 -49.57 -7.54 -5.07
N GLY A 251 -50.53 -8.18 -4.41
CA GLY A 251 -51.94 -7.80 -4.47
C GLY A 251 -52.34 -6.96 -3.26
N LEU A 252 -52.47 -5.65 -3.42
CA LEU A 252 -53.01 -4.77 -2.38
C LEU A 252 -54.55 -4.87 -2.37
N VAL A 253 -55.15 -5.08 -1.19
CA VAL A 253 -56.59 -5.36 -1.07
C VAL A 253 -57.35 -4.15 -0.53
N GLU A 254 -58.51 -3.87 -1.13
CA GLU A 254 -59.48 -2.87 -0.70
C GLU A 254 -60.84 -3.55 -0.54
N ALA A 255 -61.39 -3.57 0.67
CA ALA A 255 -62.71 -4.10 0.96
C ALA A 255 -63.79 -3.04 0.69
N LEU A 256 -64.77 -3.36 -0.15
CA LEU A 256 -65.86 -2.48 -0.57
C LEU A 256 -67.10 -2.59 0.36
N ASP A 257 -67.09 -3.55 1.28
CA ASP A 257 -68.14 -3.88 2.23
C ASP A 257 -67.49 -4.41 3.51
N GLY A 258 -68.01 -4.04 4.68
CA GLY A 258 -67.38 -4.31 5.98
C GLY A 258 -67.76 -3.29 7.06
N SER A 259 -67.23 -3.47 8.27
CA SER A 259 -67.37 -2.51 9.36
C SER A 259 -66.73 -1.15 9.00
N PRO A 260 -67.27 0.00 9.44
CA PRO A 260 -66.68 1.30 9.11
C PRO A 260 -65.29 1.48 9.74
N LEU A 261 -64.36 2.07 8.98
CA LEU A 261 -63.09 2.56 9.53
C LEU A 261 -63.34 3.79 10.40
N ILE A 262 -63.02 3.68 11.69
CA ILE A 262 -63.14 4.77 12.67
C ILE A 262 -61.74 5.14 13.16
N GLY A 263 -61.30 6.35 12.82
CA GLY A 263 -60.01 6.93 13.29
C GLY A 263 -58.73 6.31 12.72
N GLN A 264 -58.82 5.36 11.78
CA GLN A 264 -57.67 4.68 11.15
C GLN A 264 -57.78 4.76 9.62
N SER A 265 -56.65 4.94 8.92
CA SER A 265 -56.59 5.03 7.46
C SER A 265 -56.60 3.67 6.74
N PHE A 266 -56.31 2.59 7.46
CA PHE A 266 -56.24 1.22 6.94
C PHE A 266 -56.96 0.26 7.88
N ALA A 267 -57.52 -0.80 7.31
CA ALA A 267 -58.18 -1.89 8.00
C ALA A 267 -57.21 -2.93 8.55
N GLN A 268 -57.48 -3.39 9.77
CA GLN A 268 -56.69 -4.41 10.45
C GLN A 268 -56.83 -5.78 9.76
N ARG A 269 -55.77 -6.59 9.80
CA ARG A 269 -55.76 -7.93 9.20
C ARG A 269 -56.65 -8.87 10.02
N VAL A 270 -57.76 -9.31 9.41
CA VAL A 270 -58.60 -10.37 9.96
C VAL A 270 -58.28 -11.73 9.33
N ASN A 271 -58.45 -12.82 10.08
CA ASN A 271 -58.19 -14.17 9.58
C ASN A 271 -59.32 -14.63 8.64
N CYS A 272 -59.05 -14.59 7.32
CA CYS A 272 -60.05 -14.83 6.27
C CYS A 272 -59.50 -15.68 5.09
N LYS A 273 -58.48 -16.52 5.36
CA LYS A 273 -57.83 -17.39 4.36
C LYS A 273 -57.39 -16.61 3.09
N ASP A 274 -56.70 -15.49 3.31
CA ASP A 274 -56.24 -14.56 2.28
C ASP A 274 -57.39 -13.95 1.44
N PHE A 275 -58.43 -13.45 2.11
CA PHE A 275 -59.65 -12.84 1.53
C PHE A 275 -60.49 -13.76 0.63
N GLN A 276 -60.18 -15.06 0.57
CA GLN A 276 -60.98 -16.06 -0.14
C GLN A 276 -62.22 -16.47 0.67
N ASP A 277 -62.14 -16.41 2.00
CA ASP A 277 -63.28 -16.66 2.89
C ASP A 277 -63.93 -15.33 3.27
N ALA A 278 -64.78 -14.84 2.36
CA ALA A 278 -65.49 -13.58 2.55
C ALA A 278 -66.39 -13.59 3.79
N GLN A 279 -66.96 -14.74 4.19
CA GLN A 279 -67.81 -14.80 5.38
C GLN A 279 -66.97 -14.69 6.66
N ALA A 280 -65.86 -15.42 6.76
CA ALA A 280 -64.91 -15.29 7.87
C ALA A 280 -64.30 -13.89 8.00
N PHE A 281 -64.17 -13.12 6.90
CA PHE A 281 -63.77 -11.71 6.96
C PHE A 281 -64.76 -10.86 7.79
N PHE A 282 -66.06 -10.92 7.50
CA PHE A 282 -67.06 -10.16 8.27
C PHE A 282 -67.23 -10.67 9.69
N ASP A 283 -67.23 -12.00 9.89
CA ASP A 283 -67.47 -12.59 11.21
C ASP A 283 -66.31 -12.33 12.19
N ASN A 284 -65.08 -12.17 11.67
CA ASN A 284 -63.92 -11.70 12.43
C ASN A 284 -63.78 -10.16 12.49
N GLY A 285 -64.85 -9.41 12.16
CA GLY A 285 -64.91 -7.96 12.33
C GLY A 285 -64.29 -7.10 11.22
N GLY A 286 -64.04 -7.68 10.04
CA GLY A 286 -63.36 -7.05 8.90
C GLY A 286 -63.94 -5.68 8.51
N GLN A 287 -63.04 -4.73 8.26
CA GLN A 287 -63.37 -3.31 8.03
C GLN A 287 -63.30 -2.94 6.55
N ALA A 288 -64.25 -2.11 6.08
CA ALA A 288 -64.27 -1.59 4.72
C ALA A 288 -63.17 -0.53 4.52
N GLY A 289 -62.48 -0.58 3.37
CA GLY A 289 -61.34 0.29 3.02
C GLY A 289 -60.08 -0.48 2.64
N GLN A 290 -58.95 0.23 2.50
CA GLN A 290 -57.65 -0.37 2.19
C GLN A 290 -57.17 -1.24 3.37
N GLN A 291 -56.71 -2.45 3.09
CA GLN A 291 -56.27 -3.41 4.09
C GLN A 291 -54.76 -3.29 4.36
N LEU A 292 -54.34 -3.54 5.61
CA LEU A 292 -52.91 -3.63 5.95
C LEU A 292 -52.23 -4.86 5.32
N ALA A 293 -52.99 -5.95 5.11
CA ALA A 293 -52.48 -7.18 4.52
C ALA A 293 -52.48 -7.13 2.99
N HIS A 294 -51.37 -7.58 2.38
CA HIS A 294 -51.23 -7.81 0.95
C HIS A 294 -51.39 -9.31 0.62
N LEU A 295 -51.52 -9.61 -0.66
CA LEU A 295 -51.51 -10.96 -1.25
C LEU A 295 -50.16 -11.20 -1.94
N THR A 296 -49.59 -12.39 -1.73
CA THR A 296 -48.32 -12.84 -2.31
C THR A 296 -48.56 -13.72 -3.54
N VAL A 297 -47.50 -14.32 -4.10
CA VAL A 297 -47.50 -15.06 -5.38
C VAL A 297 -48.36 -16.33 -5.34
N LYS A 298 -49.63 -16.23 -5.72
CA LYS A 298 -50.62 -17.34 -5.68
C LYS A 298 -51.86 -17.05 -6.54
N LYS A 299 -52.64 -18.10 -6.83
CA LYS A 299 -53.98 -18.02 -7.42
C LYS A 299 -55.02 -18.03 -6.32
N TYR A 300 -55.76 -16.93 -6.17
CA TYR A 300 -56.77 -16.77 -5.13
C TYR A 300 -58.19 -16.78 -5.70
N GLN A 301 -59.09 -17.46 -4.99
CA GLN A 301 -60.53 -17.47 -5.28
C GLN A 301 -61.22 -16.35 -4.48
N ILE A 302 -60.97 -15.09 -4.86
CA ILE A 302 -61.46 -13.90 -4.13
C ILE A 302 -62.76 -13.39 -4.74
N ASN A 303 -63.74 -13.06 -3.89
CA ASN A 303 -64.98 -12.43 -4.30
C ASN A 303 -64.75 -10.95 -4.68
N ILE A 304 -64.49 -10.68 -5.97
CA ILE A 304 -64.13 -9.33 -6.45
C ILE A 304 -65.27 -8.30 -6.40
N ASP A 305 -66.50 -8.72 -6.11
CA ASP A 305 -67.60 -7.79 -5.81
C ASP A 305 -67.53 -7.23 -4.37
N ILE A 306 -66.68 -7.83 -3.51
CA ILE A 306 -66.42 -7.43 -2.12
C ILE A 306 -64.99 -6.93 -1.94
N PHE A 307 -64.00 -7.58 -2.54
CA PHE A 307 -62.57 -7.24 -2.40
C PHE A 307 -61.98 -6.82 -3.75
N ARG A 308 -61.67 -5.54 -3.91
CA ARG A 308 -60.89 -5.05 -5.05
C ARG A 308 -59.41 -5.33 -4.78
N VAL A 309 -58.76 -6.07 -5.68
CA VAL A 309 -57.31 -6.33 -5.60
C VAL A 309 -56.58 -5.47 -6.63
N LYS A 310 -55.79 -4.51 -6.14
CA LYS A 310 -54.87 -3.69 -6.94
C LYS A 310 -53.51 -4.38 -6.98
N LYS A 311 -53.11 -4.84 -8.17
CA LYS A 311 -51.75 -5.34 -8.38
C LYS A 311 -50.74 -4.20 -8.42
N VAL A 312 -49.59 -4.39 -7.77
CA VAL A 312 -48.44 -3.48 -7.81
C VAL A 312 -47.18 -4.32 -7.95
N SER A 313 -46.16 -3.85 -8.68
CA SER A 313 -44.89 -4.57 -8.79
C SER A 313 -44.17 -4.68 -7.44
N ILE A 314 -43.49 -5.80 -7.20
CA ILE A 314 -42.62 -6.01 -6.04
C ILE A 314 -41.51 -4.94 -5.97
N THR A 315 -41.06 -4.57 -4.77
CA THR A 315 -39.95 -3.61 -4.65
C THR A 315 -38.61 -4.33 -4.74
N THR A 316 -38.04 -4.36 -5.94
CA THR A 316 -36.64 -4.75 -6.18
C THR A 316 -35.69 -3.58 -5.88
N ILE A 317 -34.67 -3.80 -5.06
CA ILE A 317 -33.51 -2.91 -4.87
C ILE A 317 -32.31 -3.63 -5.48
N ASN A 318 -31.63 -2.98 -6.43
CA ASN A 318 -30.58 -3.63 -7.23
C ASN A 318 -29.29 -3.80 -6.42
N ALA A 319 -28.43 -4.73 -6.85
CA ALA A 319 -27.06 -4.79 -6.36
C ALA A 319 -26.34 -3.48 -6.73
N GLY A 320 -25.91 -2.72 -5.72
CA GLY A 320 -25.39 -1.36 -5.89
C GLY A 320 -26.33 -0.24 -5.44
N GLU A 321 -27.55 -0.56 -4.97
CA GLU A 321 -28.52 0.39 -4.40
C GLU A 321 -28.83 0.07 -2.92
N ILE A 322 -29.34 1.07 -2.19
CA ILE A 322 -30.08 0.91 -0.94
C ILE A 322 -31.48 1.53 -1.09
N GLY A 323 -32.46 1.02 -0.34
CA GLY A 323 -33.79 1.61 -0.25
C GLY A 323 -33.94 2.47 1.00
N LEU A 324 -34.17 3.77 0.84
CA LEU A 324 -34.59 4.66 1.92
C LEU A 324 -36.12 4.66 2.01
N VAL A 325 -36.67 4.50 3.21
CA VAL A 325 -38.12 4.31 3.42
C VAL A 325 -38.76 5.55 4.05
N GLU A 326 -39.92 5.95 3.53
CA GLU A 326 -40.73 7.07 4.01
C GLU A 326 -42.17 6.59 4.25
N ALA A 327 -42.58 6.46 5.51
CA ALA A 327 -43.92 6.01 5.87
C ALA A 327 -44.91 7.18 5.79
N LYS A 328 -45.95 7.07 4.97
CA LYS A 328 -47.00 8.11 4.84
C LYS A 328 -47.92 8.17 6.06
N TYR A 329 -47.97 7.10 6.85
CA TYR A 329 -48.87 6.91 7.98
C TYR A 329 -48.12 6.26 9.15
N GLY A 330 -48.52 6.58 10.38
CA GLY A 330 -47.88 6.11 11.62
C GLY A 330 -48.20 7.05 12.77
N LYS A 331 -47.57 6.84 13.93
CA LYS A 331 -47.55 7.85 15.00
C LYS A 331 -46.82 9.11 14.50
N PRO A 332 -47.18 10.33 14.94
CA PRO A 332 -46.39 11.52 14.63
C PRO A 332 -44.98 11.40 15.23
N LEU A 333 -43.98 12.00 14.58
CA LEU A 333 -42.64 12.11 15.17
C LEU A 333 -42.69 13.01 16.40
N ALA A 334 -41.78 12.78 17.36
CA ALA A 334 -41.56 13.71 18.46
C ALA A 334 -41.05 15.05 17.93
N GLN A 335 -41.52 16.16 18.52
CA GLN A 335 -41.19 17.52 18.08
C GLN A 335 -39.67 17.74 18.09
N GLY A 336 -39.10 18.01 16.91
CA GLY A 336 -37.66 18.21 16.71
C GLY A 336 -36.89 17.02 16.14
N LYS A 337 -37.46 15.79 16.11
CA LYS A 337 -36.86 14.66 15.38
C LYS A 337 -37.20 14.74 13.88
N ASN A 338 -36.22 14.46 13.02
CA ASN A 338 -36.41 14.43 11.56
C ASN A 338 -36.59 13.01 11.01
N PHE A 339 -36.25 12.00 11.80
CA PHE A 339 -36.31 10.58 11.46
C PHE A 339 -37.11 9.77 12.48
N ALA A 340 -37.86 8.80 11.96
CA ALA A 340 -38.62 7.82 12.72
C ALA A 340 -37.73 6.68 13.22
N GLU A 341 -38.00 6.24 14.44
CA GLU A 341 -37.28 5.12 15.08
C GLU A 341 -37.54 3.78 14.37
N LYS A 342 -36.51 2.93 14.31
CA LYS A 342 -36.59 1.60 13.70
C LYS A 342 -37.50 0.68 14.51
N VAL A 343 -38.51 0.13 13.87
CA VAL A 343 -39.40 -0.87 14.46
C VAL A 343 -39.23 -2.22 13.75
N ASN A 344 -39.26 -3.32 14.50
CA ASN A 344 -39.21 -4.65 13.91
C ASN A 344 -40.52 -4.93 13.15
N CYS A 345 -40.44 -5.03 11.83
CA CYS A 345 -41.60 -5.16 10.94
C CYS A 345 -41.30 -6.00 9.68
N ASP A 346 -40.29 -6.88 9.75
CA ASP A 346 -39.83 -7.70 8.62
C ASP A 346 -39.56 -6.86 7.35
N ASN A 347 -38.61 -5.92 7.46
CA ASN A 347 -38.21 -5.02 6.37
C ASN A 347 -39.40 -4.29 5.71
N PHE A 348 -40.34 -3.80 6.53
CA PHE A 348 -41.58 -3.12 6.13
C PHE A 348 -42.58 -3.96 5.32
N GLN A 349 -42.34 -5.27 5.14
CA GLN A 349 -43.25 -6.20 4.48
C GLN A 349 -44.47 -6.47 5.38
N ASN A 350 -44.25 -6.58 6.70
CA ASN A 350 -45.32 -6.72 7.68
C ASN A 350 -45.78 -5.34 8.20
N ALA A 351 -46.63 -4.68 7.40
CA ALA A 351 -47.23 -3.40 7.75
C ALA A 351 -48.04 -3.42 9.07
N GLN A 352 -48.61 -4.55 9.46
CA GLN A 352 -49.32 -4.68 10.74
C GLN A 352 -48.34 -4.57 11.92
N ALA A 353 -47.25 -5.35 11.89
CA ALA A 353 -46.21 -5.29 12.91
C ALA A 353 -45.55 -3.89 13.01
N PHE A 354 -45.44 -3.16 11.90
CA PHE A 354 -45.01 -1.76 11.90
C PHE A 354 -45.90 -0.87 12.80
N PHE A 355 -47.23 -0.91 12.62
CA PHE A 355 -48.14 -0.10 13.44
C PHE A 355 -48.25 -0.57 14.89
N GLU A 356 -48.28 -1.90 15.11
CA GLU A 356 -48.37 -2.51 16.46
C GLU A 356 -47.13 -2.20 17.30
N ASN A 357 -45.93 -2.32 16.72
CA ASN A 357 -44.67 -1.94 17.38
C ASN A 357 -44.45 -0.42 17.43
N GLY A 358 -45.45 0.38 17.03
CA GLY A 358 -45.48 1.81 17.27
C GLY A 358 -44.82 2.69 16.21
N GLY A 359 -44.66 2.18 14.99
CA GLY A 359 -44.04 2.86 13.85
C GLY A 359 -44.55 4.28 13.62
N GLN A 360 -43.61 5.18 13.32
CA GLN A 360 -43.85 6.61 13.17
C GLN A 360 -43.90 6.98 11.67
N ALA A 361 -44.73 7.96 11.32
CA ALA A 361 -44.77 8.53 9.97
C ALA A 361 -43.44 9.27 9.64
N GLY A 362 -43.24 9.60 8.36
CA GLY A 362 -42.05 10.32 7.87
C GLY A 362 -40.89 9.41 7.46
N LYS A 363 -39.70 9.99 7.34
CA LYS A 363 -38.48 9.27 6.95
C LYS A 363 -38.09 8.26 8.03
N GLN A 364 -37.92 7.00 7.67
CA GLN A 364 -37.48 5.95 8.59
C GLN A 364 -35.97 5.97 8.71
N LEU A 365 -35.42 5.67 9.88
CA LEU A 365 -33.98 5.53 10.09
C LEU A 365 -33.43 4.21 9.49
N ALA A 366 -34.29 3.23 9.25
CA ALA A 366 -33.94 1.93 8.72
C ALA A 366 -33.84 1.94 7.18
N THR A 367 -32.73 1.44 6.66
CA THR A 367 -32.51 1.18 5.24
C THR A 367 -32.99 -0.22 4.85
N LEU A 368 -33.27 -0.40 3.55
CA LEU A 368 -33.45 -1.69 2.91
C LEU A 368 -32.20 -2.05 2.10
N GLU A 369 -31.76 -3.30 2.20
CA GLU A 369 -30.62 -3.84 1.47
C GLU A 369 -30.98 -4.20 0.00
N PRO A 370 -30.01 -4.52 -0.87
CA PRO A 370 -30.28 -5.16 -2.15
C PRO A 370 -31.11 -6.44 -2.00
N GLY A 371 -32.26 -6.51 -2.68
CA GLY A 371 -33.23 -7.59 -2.49
C GLY A 371 -34.57 -7.33 -3.17
N ASN A 372 -35.51 -8.26 -3.00
CA ASN A 372 -36.90 -8.14 -3.44
C ASN A 372 -37.80 -8.16 -2.21
N TYR A 373 -38.70 -7.18 -2.08
CA TYR A 373 -39.53 -7.01 -0.88
C TYR A 373 -41.01 -6.77 -1.21
N ASP A 374 -41.89 -7.50 -0.53
CA ASP A 374 -43.36 -7.43 -0.66
C ASP A 374 -43.96 -6.25 0.16
N ILE A 375 -43.48 -5.03 -0.11
CA ILE A 375 -43.83 -3.83 0.68
C ILE A 375 -45.05 -3.11 0.11
N ASN A 376 -46.02 -2.80 0.98
CA ASN A 376 -47.22 -2.05 0.61
C ASN A 376 -46.88 -0.58 0.28
N THR A 377 -46.82 -0.26 -1.01
CA THR A 377 -46.45 1.06 -1.54
C THR A 377 -47.46 2.18 -1.24
N GLU A 378 -48.67 1.85 -0.80
CA GLU A 378 -49.63 2.85 -0.33
C GLU A 378 -49.27 3.38 1.05
N ILE A 379 -48.65 2.54 1.89
CA ILE A 379 -48.20 2.90 3.24
C ILE A 379 -46.76 3.46 3.18
N PHE A 380 -45.86 2.76 2.51
CA PHE A 380 -44.43 3.07 2.48
C PHE A 380 -43.99 3.53 1.09
N LYS A 381 -43.38 4.71 1.02
CA LYS A 381 -42.75 5.25 -0.18
C LYS A 381 -41.25 4.93 -0.11
N ILE A 382 -40.71 4.29 -1.14
CA ILE A 382 -39.32 3.80 -1.15
C ILE A 382 -38.53 4.58 -2.19
N ARG A 383 -37.42 5.19 -1.78
CA ARG A 383 -36.46 5.89 -2.64
C ARG A 383 -35.21 5.03 -2.76
N LYS A 384 -34.88 4.58 -3.97
CA LYS A 384 -33.60 3.91 -4.23
C LYS A 384 -32.50 4.95 -4.35
N VAL A 385 -31.34 4.68 -3.76
CA VAL A 385 -30.15 5.53 -3.82
C VAL A 385 -28.93 4.63 -4.02
N SER A 386 -27.97 5.05 -4.85
CA SER A 386 -26.74 4.29 -5.09
C SER A 386 -25.90 4.13 -3.82
N ILE A 387 -25.28 2.97 -3.65
CA ILE A 387 -24.27 2.70 -2.63
C ILE A 387 -23.04 3.60 -2.87
N ILE A 388 -22.45 4.13 -1.81
CA ILE A 388 -21.33 5.06 -1.90
C ILE A 388 -20.04 4.25 -2.06
N SER A 389 -19.39 4.38 -3.22
CA SER A 389 -18.13 3.71 -3.53
C SER A 389 -16.98 4.70 -3.44
N ILE A 390 -16.00 4.43 -2.56
CA ILE A 390 -14.80 5.25 -2.39
C ILE A 390 -13.64 4.55 -3.11
N PRO A 391 -12.99 5.21 -4.10
CA PRO A 391 -11.86 4.63 -4.83
C PRO A 391 -10.65 4.32 -3.92
N PRO A 392 -9.79 3.36 -4.30
CA PRO A 392 -8.55 3.10 -3.57
C PRO A 392 -7.61 4.32 -3.61
N GLY A 393 -6.97 4.62 -2.48
CA GLY A 393 -6.15 5.83 -2.31
C GLY A 393 -6.93 7.13 -2.09
N GLU A 394 -8.25 7.06 -1.87
CA GLU A 394 -9.11 8.20 -1.56
C GLU A 394 -9.84 7.99 -0.21
N ILE A 395 -10.39 9.09 0.33
CA ILE A 395 -11.14 9.10 1.60
C ILE A 395 -12.48 9.82 1.44
N GLY A 396 -13.50 9.36 2.17
CA GLY A 396 -14.80 10.03 2.26
C GLY A 396 -14.95 10.80 3.57
N LEU A 397 -15.44 12.04 3.51
CA LEU A 397 -15.79 12.82 4.70
C LEU A 397 -17.29 12.77 4.95
N VAL A 398 -17.70 12.74 6.21
CA VAL A 398 -19.11 12.58 6.59
C VAL A 398 -19.62 13.82 7.35
N ILE A 399 -20.82 14.27 6.99
CA ILE A 399 -21.59 15.27 7.74
C ILE A 399 -22.89 14.60 8.19
N ALA A 400 -23.09 14.51 9.51
CA ALA A 400 -24.34 14.03 10.08
C ALA A 400 -25.40 15.14 10.03
N ASN A 401 -26.49 14.90 9.31
CA ASN A 401 -27.60 15.84 9.11
C ASN A 401 -28.54 15.90 10.32
N ASP A 402 -28.51 14.90 11.20
CA ASP A 402 -29.26 14.84 12.46
C ASP A 402 -28.42 14.19 13.57
N GLY A 403 -28.86 14.29 14.83
CA GLY A 403 -28.13 13.84 16.02
C GLY A 403 -28.03 14.94 17.09
N ILE A 404 -27.22 14.70 18.13
CA ILE A 404 -27.04 15.66 19.24
C ILE A 404 -26.31 16.91 18.71
N TYR A 405 -26.76 18.12 19.07
CA TYR A 405 -26.09 19.35 18.67
C TYR A 405 -24.66 19.42 19.24
N ILE A 406 -23.69 19.74 18.39
CA ILE A 406 -22.31 20.06 18.80
C ILE A 406 -22.31 21.39 19.59
N SER A 407 -21.43 21.52 20.59
CA SER A 407 -21.27 22.76 21.36
C SER A 407 -20.62 23.87 20.53
N THR A 408 -20.91 25.14 20.85
CA THR A 408 -20.47 26.31 20.06
C THR A 408 -18.94 26.45 19.91
N GLU A 409 -18.17 25.82 20.80
CA GLU A 409 -16.70 25.84 20.81
C GLU A 409 -16.06 24.69 20.00
N GLN A 410 -16.85 23.67 19.66
CA GLN A 410 -16.39 22.42 19.05
C GLN A 410 -16.71 22.39 17.55
N ILE A 411 -15.71 22.09 16.70
CA ILE A 411 -15.82 22.21 15.23
C ILE A 411 -16.20 20.88 14.55
N LEU A 412 -15.89 19.76 15.20
CA LEU A 412 -16.12 18.39 14.72
C LEU A 412 -16.99 17.64 15.73
N GLY A 413 -17.86 16.75 15.28
CA GLY A 413 -18.64 15.88 16.15
C GLY A 413 -17.77 14.88 16.93
N LYS A 414 -18.41 13.99 17.69
CA LYS A 414 -17.76 12.86 18.37
C LYS A 414 -17.84 11.59 17.50
N VAL A 415 -16.74 10.82 17.41
CA VAL A 415 -16.80 9.45 16.88
C VAL A 415 -17.63 8.58 17.80
N VAL A 416 -18.50 7.79 17.19
CA VAL A 416 -19.30 6.75 17.85
C VAL A 416 -19.30 5.50 17.00
N GLU A 417 -19.31 4.32 17.62
CA GLU A 417 -19.38 3.05 16.91
C GLU A 417 -20.73 2.93 16.18
N CYS A 418 -20.69 2.82 14.85
CA CYS A 418 -21.86 2.86 13.96
C CYS A 418 -21.64 2.13 12.61
N ASP A 419 -20.75 1.14 12.59
CA ASP A 419 -20.31 0.41 11.39
C ASP A 419 -20.02 1.33 10.19
N ASN A 420 -19.04 2.23 10.36
CA ASN A 420 -18.62 3.20 9.34
C ASN A 420 -19.79 4.03 8.77
N PHE A 421 -20.67 4.52 9.66
CA PHE A 421 -21.87 5.30 9.34
C PHE A 421 -22.93 4.55 8.49
N GLN A 422 -22.85 3.22 8.41
CA GLN A 422 -23.89 2.39 7.79
C GLN A 422 -25.07 2.17 8.74
N ASP A 423 -24.84 2.11 10.07
CA ASP A 423 -25.90 2.04 11.08
C ASP A 423 -26.18 3.40 11.74
N ALA A 424 -27.18 4.10 11.19
CA ALA A 424 -27.66 5.38 11.73
C ALA A 424 -28.42 5.23 13.07
N GLU A 425 -28.93 4.04 13.42
CA GLU A 425 -29.54 3.77 14.73
C GLU A 425 -28.46 3.70 15.81
N ALA A 426 -27.39 2.94 15.55
CA ALA A 426 -26.22 2.88 16.42
C ALA A 426 -25.60 4.28 16.63
N PHE A 427 -25.48 5.08 15.56
CA PHE A 427 -24.99 6.46 15.66
C PHE A 427 -25.80 7.32 16.64
N ILE A 428 -27.13 7.38 16.53
CA ILE A 428 -27.97 8.16 17.45
C ILE A 428 -27.87 7.58 18.87
N LYS A 429 -28.00 6.25 19.01
CA LYS A 429 -28.04 5.56 20.31
C LYS A 429 -26.75 5.72 21.11
N ASN A 430 -25.60 5.78 20.44
CA ASN A 430 -24.29 5.95 21.05
C ASN A 430 -23.91 7.43 21.28
N GLY A 431 -24.82 8.38 21.03
CA GLY A 431 -24.63 9.80 21.29
C GLY A 431 -23.97 10.59 20.15
N GLY A 432 -24.11 10.13 18.92
CA GLY A 432 -23.57 10.77 17.72
C GLY A 432 -24.05 12.21 17.54
N GLN A 433 -23.12 13.07 17.13
CA GLN A 433 -23.34 14.52 17.07
C GLN A 433 -23.56 15.04 15.64
N LYS A 434 -24.52 15.93 15.46
CA LYS A 434 -24.92 16.57 14.19
C LYS A 434 -23.87 17.57 13.72
N GLY A 435 -23.30 17.36 12.53
CA GLY A 435 -22.29 18.25 11.92
C GLY A 435 -21.16 17.49 11.22
N LYS A 436 -20.05 18.18 10.95
CA LYS A 436 -18.83 17.59 10.36
C LYS A 436 -18.27 16.51 11.28
N GLN A 437 -18.05 15.29 10.78
CA GLN A 437 -17.52 14.18 11.57
C GLN A 437 -15.98 14.16 11.54
N PRO A 438 -15.32 13.78 12.65
CA PRO A 438 -13.87 13.59 12.69
C PRO A 438 -13.42 12.24 12.10
N ALA A 439 -14.26 11.20 12.15
CA ALA A 439 -13.99 9.93 11.48
C ALA A 439 -14.22 10.04 9.96
N ILE A 440 -13.44 9.26 9.21
CA ILE A 440 -13.44 9.21 7.75
C ILE A 440 -13.86 7.83 7.26
N LEU A 441 -14.37 7.79 6.04
CA LEU A 441 -14.64 6.54 5.32
C LEU A 441 -13.42 6.17 4.48
N THR A 442 -13.01 4.90 4.55
CA THR A 442 -11.93 4.35 3.71
C THR A 442 -12.45 3.88 2.35
N GLU A 443 -11.53 3.46 1.48
CA GLU A 443 -11.84 2.72 0.25
C GLU A 443 -12.83 1.56 0.50
N GLY A 444 -13.71 1.29 -0.48
CA GLY A 444 -14.76 0.27 -0.39
C GLY A 444 -16.14 0.77 -0.81
N GLN A 445 -17.16 -0.06 -0.56
CA GLN A 445 -18.57 0.23 -0.82
C GLN A 445 -19.34 0.31 0.50
N HIS A 446 -19.97 1.45 0.78
CA HIS A 446 -20.61 1.75 2.06
C HIS A 446 -22.12 2.02 1.89
N LYS A 447 -22.95 1.27 2.62
CA LYS A 447 -24.43 1.31 2.56
C LYS A 447 -25.04 2.48 3.36
N ILE A 448 -24.56 3.69 3.10
CA ILE A 448 -24.81 4.86 3.95
C ILE A 448 -26.17 5.51 3.66
N HIS A 449 -26.96 5.77 4.71
CA HIS A 449 -28.26 6.43 4.62
C HIS A 449 -28.13 7.92 4.23
N THR A 450 -28.10 8.22 2.93
CA THR A 450 -27.74 9.55 2.39
C THR A 450 -28.57 10.74 2.90
N ASP A 451 -29.85 10.51 3.24
CA ASP A 451 -30.70 11.56 3.82
C ASP A 451 -30.26 11.95 5.25
N PHE A 452 -29.55 11.05 5.96
CA PHE A 452 -29.08 11.21 7.34
C PHE A 452 -27.59 11.59 7.38
N PHE A 453 -26.77 10.96 6.54
CA PHE A 453 -25.35 11.25 6.40
C PHE A 453 -25.05 11.78 5.00
N THR A 454 -24.66 13.05 4.92
CA THR A 454 -24.12 13.63 3.69
C THR A 454 -22.65 13.23 3.57
N VAL A 455 -22.28 12.51 2.52
CA VAL A 455 -20.90 12.05 2.29
C VAL A 455 -20.26 12.81 1.13
N ILE A 456 -19.05 13.30 1.37
CA ILE A 456 -18.24 14.04 0.42
C ILE A 456 -17.11 13.14 -0.05
N THR A 457 -17.01 12.99 -1.37
CA THR A 457 -16.05 12.19 -2.12
C THR A 457 -15.39 13.08 -3.18
N THR A 458 -14.34 12.61 -3.85
CA THR A 458 -13.70 13.33 -4.96
C THR A 458 -14.65 13.70 -6.10
N ALA A 459 -15.73 12.95 -6.31
CA ALA A 459 -16.71 13.19 -7.35
C ALA A 459 -17.66 14.38 -7.05
N ASN A 460 -18.02 14.61 -5.78
CA ASN A 460 -18.96 15.67 -5.37
C ASN A 460 -18.34 16.77 -4.48
N ALA A 461 -17.03 16.74 -4.22
CA ALA A 461 -16.32 17.72 -3.38
C ALA A 461 -16.65 19.19 -3.70
N HIS A 462 -16.75 19.51 -5.00
CA HIS A 462 -17.07 20.84 -5.50
C HIS A 462 -18.45 21.37 -5.06
N GLU A 463 -19.42 20.49 -4.78
CA GLU A 463 -20.76 20.87 -4.29
C GLU A 463 -20.73 21.37 -2.83
N TYR A 464 -19.69 20.99 -2.09
CA TYR A 464 -19.54 21.25 -0.65
C TYR A 464 -18.39 22.23 -0.32
N ASN A 465 -17.87 22.94 -1.34
CA ASN A 465 -16.70 23.82 -1.27
C ASN A 465 -15.38 23.13 -0.88
N GLU A 466 -15.30 21.80 -1.00
CA GLU A 466 -14.07 21.05 -0.73
C GLU A 466 -13.27 20.82 -2.03
N HIS A 467 -11.94 20.83 -1.93
CA HIS A 467 -11.08 20.64 -3.09
C HIS A 467 -10.72 19.15 -3.26
N PRO A 468 -10.93 18.51 -4.44
CA PRO A 468 -10.74 17.06 -4.61
C PRO A 468 -9.34 16.51 -4.23
N LYS A 469 -8.29 17.34 -4.23
CA LYS A 469 -6.95 16.94 -3.75
C LYS A 469 -6.92 16.65 -2.25
N ASN A 470 -7.79 17.29 -1.46
CA ASN A 470 -7.83 17.15 0.01
C ASN A 470 -8.50 15.84 0.45
N LEU A 471 -9.17 15.15 -0.50
CA LEU A 471 -9.86 13.87 -0.29
C LEU A 471 -9.06 12.66 -0.79
N LYS A 472 -7.77 12.87 -1.06
CA LYS A 472 -6.81 11.82 -1.40
C LYS A 472 -5.92 11.53 -0.19
N VAL A 473 -5.46 10.29 -0.05
CA VAL A 473 -4.56 9.89 1.03
C VAL A 473 -3.30 10.76 1.03
N CYS A 474 -2.90 11.26 2.21
CA CYS A 474 -1.82 12.23 2.33
C CYS A 474 -0.46 11.52 2.16
N LYS A 475 0.12 11.64 0.96
CA LYS A 475 1.40 11.03 0.62
C LYS A 475 2.56 11.98 0.95
N ILE A 476 3.38 11.61 1.93
CA ILE A 476 4.64 12.29 2.24
C ILE A 476 5.73 11.70 1.33
N ASN A 477 6.39 12.54 0.54
CA ASN A 477 7.39 12.07 -0.41
C ASN A 477 8.68 11.60 0.31
N LYS A 478 9.46 10.74 -0.37
CA LYS A 478 10.75 10.27 0.16
C LYS A 478 11.68 11.46 0.45
N GLY A 479 12.29 11.49 1.63
CA GLY A 479 13.13 12.61 2.08
C GLY A 479 12.37 13.89 2.45
N GLN A 480 11.04 13.82 2.59
CA GLN A 480 10.22 14.87 3.18
C GLN A 480 9.58 14.39 4.49
N ILE A 481 9.14 15.35 5.31
CA ILE A 481 8.36 15.11 6.52
C ILE A 481 7.13 16.02 6.52
N GLY A 482 6.03 15.53 7.08
CA GLY A 482 4.80 16.30 7.26
C GLY A 482 4.74 16.96 8.62
N ILE A 483 4.81 18.30 8.66
CA ILE A 483 4.48 19.08 9.85
C ILE A 483 2.96 19.12 10.00
N VAL A 484 2.47 18.72 11.16
CA VAL A 484 1.03 18.65 11.46
C VAL A 484 0.54 19.94 12.12
N THR A 485 -0.61 20.43 11.67
CA THR A 485 -1.38 21.49 12.34
C THR A 485 -2.83 21.03 12.55
N THR A 486 -3.26 20.89 13.79
CA THR A 486 -4.60 20.47 14.20
C THR A 486 -5.58 21.64 14.31
N MET A 487 -6.81 21.46 13.84
CA MET A 487 -7.88 22.47 13.84
C MET A 487 -8.83 22.35 15.05
N ALA A 488 -8.79 21.22 15.76
CA ALA A 488 -9.56 20.92 16.96
C ALA A 488 -8.63 20.32 18.04
N GLY A 489 -9.00 20.53 19.31
CA GLY A 489 -8.16 20.21 20.48
C GLY A 489 -8.24 21.29 21.55
N GLN A 490 -7.53 21.09 22.66
CA GLN A 490 -7.39 22.09 23.73
C GLN A 490 -6.60 23.31 23.24
N THR A 491 -6.87 24.50 23.78
CA THR A 491 -6.03 25.68 23.50
C THR A 491 -4.61 25.46 24.06
N LEU A 492 -3.58 25.83 23.29
CA LEU A 492 -2.19 25.75 23.78
C LEU A 492 -2.02 26.53 25.10
N PRO A 493 -1.16 26.04 26.02
CA PRO A 493 -0.71 26.83 27.17
C PRO A 493 -0.10 28.16 26.74
N LYS A 494 -0.23 29.19 27.58
CA LYS A 494 0.49 30.45 27.36
C LYS A 494 2.00 30.18 27.36
N GLU A 495 2.71 30.82 26.43
CA GLU A 495 4.16 30.68 26.15
C GLU A 495 4.59 29.43 25.34
N GLU A 496 3.70 28.49 25.04
CA GLU A 496 3.98 27.40 24.09
C GLU A 496 3.58 27.75 22.66
N ILE A 497 4.30 27.18 21.69
CA ILE A 497 4.08 27.40 20.25
C ILE A 497 3.59 26.15 19.49
N ALA A 498 3.61 24.98 20.12
CA ALA A 498 3.07 23.73 19.59
C ALA A 498 2.45 22.85 20.69
N GLY A 499 1.67 21.86 20.27
CA GLY A 499 1.20 20.77 21.12
C GLY A 499 2.26 19.69 21.30
N GLN A 500 2.42 19.22 22.54
CA GLN A 500 3.29 18.11 22.91
C GLN A 500 2.88 16.81 22.21
N GLU A 501 3.84 15.91 21.99
CA GLU A 501 3.62 14.57 21.41
C GLU A 501 2.72 13.70 22.32
N ILE A 502 1.79 12.94 21.71
CA ILE A 502 0.79 12.12 22.41
C ILE A 502 0.76 10.72 21.80
N GLU A 503 0.84 9.69 22.63
CA GLU A 503 0.84 8.31 22.15
C GLU A 503 -0.56 7.77 21.80
N GLY A 504 -0.58 6.75 20.93
CA GLY A 504 -1.75 5.89 20.71
C GLY A 504 -2.78 6.35 19.67
N HIS A 505 -2.69 7.57 19.13
CA HIS A 505 -3.64 8.13 18.16
C HIS A 505 -3.33 7.83 16.67
N ASP A 506 -2.47 6.84 16.42
CA ASP A 506 -2.20 6.27 15.08
C ASP A 506 -1.74 7.31 14.02
N ASN A 507 -0.82 8.21 14.40
CA ASN A 507 -0.29 9.30 13.56
C ASN A 507 -1.42 10.19 12.98
N TYR A 508 -2.22 10.80 13.87
CA TYR A 508 -3.38 11.66 13.57
C TYR A 508 -4.53 11.04 12.76
N GLN A 509 -4.46 9.75 12.40
CA GLN A 509 -5.55 9.06 11.69
C GLN A 509 -6.75 8.79 12.63
N ASN A 510 -6.52 8.61 13.94
CA ASN A 510 -7.59 8.52 14.93
C ASN A 510 -7.75 9.83 15.71
N ALA A 511 -8.48 10.76 15.10
CA ALA A 511 -8.78 12.06 15.67
C ALA A 511 -9.50 12.00 17.04
N GLN A 512 -10.34 10.98 17.29
CA GLN A 512 -11.03 10.85 18.58
C GLN A 512 -10.04 10.53 19.70
N LYS A 513 -9.13 9.57 19.50
CA LYS A 513 -8.07 9.26 20.47
C LYS A 513 -7.19 10.48 20.77
N PHE A 514 -6.82 11.27 19.76
CA PHE A 514 -6.05 12.52 19.98
C PHE A 514 -6.81 13.50 20.90
N LEU A 515 -8.10 13.71 20.65
CA LEU A 515 -8.92 14.62 21.45
C LEU A 515 -9.19 14.09 22.87
N ASP A 516 -9.47 12.78 23.01
CA ASP A 516 -9.72 12.12 24.30
C ASP A 516 -8.45 12.06 25.18
N SER A 517 -7.26 11.91 24.56
CA SER A 517 -5.96 12.05 25.23
C SER A 517 -5.57 13.51 25.55
N GLY A 518 -6.44 14.47 25.27
CA GLY A 518 -6.26 15.89 25.63
C GLY A 518 -5.47 16.74 24.64
N GLY A 519 -5.29 16.27 23.39
CA GLY A 519 -4.45 16.91 22.39
C GLY A 519 -4.79 18.36 22.06
N TYR A 520 -3.75 19.14 21.76
CA TYR A 520 -3.82 20.58 21.56
C TYR A 520 -4.19 20.98 20.13
N LYS A 521 -4.89 22.11 19.99
CA LYS A 521 -5.27 22.75 18.72
C LYS A 521 -4.18 23.71 18.24
N GLY A 522 -3.40 23.32 17.24
CA GLY A 522 -2.39 24.16 16.60
C GLY A 522 -1.31 23.34 15.92
N LEU A 523 -0.14 23.96 15.71
CA LEU A 523 1.09 23.27 15.33
C LEU A 523 1.40 22.15 16.34
N GLN A 524 1.90 21.00 15.91
CA GLN A 524 2.29 19.88 16.79
C GLN A 524 3.81 19.68 16.77
N GLU A 525 4.39 19.14 17.85
CA GLU A 525 5.81 18.79 17.90
C GLU A 525 6.13 17.55 17.06
N GLU A 526 5.24 16.54 17.07
CA GLU A 526 5.33 15.32 16.27
C GLU A 526 5.31 15.60 14.76
N VAL A 527 6.00 14.78 13.97
CA VAL A 527 6.03 14.86 12.51
C VAL A 527 5.70 13.55 11.83
N LEU A 528 4.92 13.64 10.75
CA LEU A 528 4.63 12.51 9.87
C LEU A 528 5.86 12.15 9.05
N LYS A 529 6.26 10.89 9.15
CA LYS A 529 7.36 10.29 8.39
C LYS A 529 6.91 9.98 6.95
N GLU A 530 7.85 9.62 6.07
CA GLU A 530 7.54 9.21 4.70
C GLU A 530 6.55 8.02 4.69
N GLY A 531 5.51 8.11 3.85
CA GLY A 531 4.36 7.20 3.92
C GLY A 531 3.08 7.77 3.31
N GLU A 532 1.99 7.02 3.46
CA GLU A 532 0.66 7.37 2.95
C GLU A 532 -0.35 7.33 4.11
N TRP A 533 -0.85 8.51 4.52
CA TRP A 533 -1.60 8.70 5.76
C TRP A 533 -3.07 9.07 5.49
N LYS A 534 -4.01 8.34 6.09
CA LYS A 534 -5.46 8.54 5.92
C LYS A 534 -5.97 9.62 6.89
N LEU A 535 -5.74 10.89 6.55
CA LEU A 535 -5.97 12.05 7.43
C LEU A 535 -7.22 12.84 7.06
N ASN A 536 -7.99 13.29 8.05
CA ASN A 536 -9.16 14.15 7.85
C ASN A 536 -8.74 15.63 7.70
N PRO A 537 -8.97 16.29 6.55
CA PRO A 537 -8.54 17.67 6.31
C PRO A 537 -9.33 18.72 7.13
N TRP A 538 -10.44 18.36 7.76
CA TRP A 538 -11.12 19.23 8.74
C TRP A 538 -10.51 19.15 10.14
N PHE A 539 -9.71 18.13 10.41
CA PHE A 539 -9.03 17.92 11.67
C PHE A 539 -7.55 18.33 11.58
N VAL A 540 -6.84 17.93 10.52
CA VAL A 540 -5.39 18.12 10.35
C VAL A 540 -5.05 18.66 8.96
N THR A 541 -4.24 19.71 8.95
CA THR A 541 -3.51 20.20 7.78
C THR A 541 -2.05 19.76 7.89
N VAL A 542 -1.44 19.35 6.77
CA VAL A 542 -0.03 18.92 6.72
C VAL A 542 0.78 19.80 5.77
N GLU A 543 1.86 20.41 6.27
CA GLU A 543 2.88 21.07 5.45
C GLU A 543 4.03 20.09 5.20
N GLN A 544 4.40 19.84 3.93
CA GLN A 544 5.55 19.00 3.60
C GLN A 544 6.82 19.84 3.46
N ILE A 545 7.83 19.52 4.26
CA ILE A 545 9.16 20.14 4.22
C ILE A 545 10.24 19.08 3.93
N PRO A 546 11.41 19.44 3.39
CA PRO A 546 12.56 18.54 3.36
C PRO A 546 12.97 18.12 4.78
N VAL A 547 13.41 16.88 4.91
CA VAL A 547 13.96 16.32 6.15
C VAL A 547 15.30 17.02 6.52
N THR A 548 15.69 17.02 7.80
CA THR A 548 16.97 17.63 8.22
C THR A 548 18.11 16.62 8.06
N GLU A 549 18.88 16.77 6.99
CA GLU A 549 20.12 16.01 6.75
C GLU A 549 21.33 16.71 7.40
N ILE A 550 22.20 15.93 8.05
CA ILE A 550 23.50 16.36 8.61
C ILE A 550 24.60 15.58 7.86
N GLU A 551 25.52 16.32 7.23
CA GLU A 551 26.59 15.76 6.40
C GLU A 551 27.69 15.09 7.26
N GLN A 552 28.50 14.18 6.69
CA GLN A 552 29.48 13.39 7.48
C GLN A 552 30.56 14.23 8.20
N GLU A 553 30.85 15.42 7.67
CA GLU A 553 31.80 16.37 8.26
C GLU A 553 31.13 17.37 9.22
N GLU A 554 29.80 17.42 9.25
CA GLU A 554 28.99 18.31 10.08
C GLU A 554 28.50 17.65 11.38
N VAL A 555 28.16 18.50 12.35
CA VAL A 555 27.43 18.17 13.57
C VAL A 555 26.26 19.13 13.70
N GLY A 556 25.06 18.58 13.94
CA GLY A 556 23.86 19.38 14.17
C GLY A 556 23.63 19.65 15.65
N VAL A 557 23.54 20.93 16.03
CA VAL A 557 23.09 21.36 17.37
C VAL A 557 21.62 21.77 17.28
N VAL A 558 20.77 21.22 18.13
CA VAL A 558 19.34 21.53 18.16
C VAL A 558 19.07 22.66 19.16
N ILE A 559 18.25 23.62 18.76
CA ILE A 559 17.72 24.69 19.60
C ILE A 559 16.21 24.54 19.65
N SER A 560 15.67 24.10 20.78
CA SER A 560 14.23 23.88 20.97
C SER A 560 13.53 25.12 21.51
N SER A 561 12.51 25.58 20.79
CA SER A 561 11.62 26.66 21.24
C SER A 561 10.42 26.16 22.06
N VAL A 562 10.31 24.84 22.21
CA VAL A 562 9.23 24.08 22.86
C VAL A 562 9.80 23.15 23.93
N GLY A 563 8.94 22.64 24.80
CA GLY A 563 9.29 21.72 25.86
C GLY A 563 9.47 22.40 27.21
N LYS A 564 9.77 21.60 28.23
CA LYS A 564 9.75 22.06 29.63
C LYS A 564 10.72 23.22 29.84
N LYS A 565 10.32 24.19 30.69
CA LYS A 565 11.28 25.15 31.25
C LYS A 565 12.30 24.37 32.07
N TYR A 566 13.57 24.74 31.92
CA TYR A 566 14.65 24.18 32.73
C TYR A 566 14.70 24.98 34.03
N ASP A 567 14.00 24.50 35.05
CA ASP A 567 14.04 25.10 36.38
C ASP A 567 15.43 24.85 37.00
N ILE A 568 16.12 25.92 37.36
CA ILE A 568 17.44 25.85 38.00
C ILE A 568 17.23 25.37 39.44
N HIS A 569 17.69 24.16 39.75
CA HIS A 569 17.82 23.72 41.14
C HIS A 569 18.99 24.47 41.80
N ASP A 570 18.70 25.24 42.86
CA ASP A 570 19.62 26.17 43.55
C ASP A 570 20.82 25.50 44.28
N ASP A 571 20.98 24.18 44.19
CA ASP A 571 21.86 23.38 45.07
C ASP A 571 23.33 23.22 44.59
N ASP A 572 23.72 23.72 43.42
CA ASP A 572 25.13 23.69 42.95
C ASP A 572 25.67 25.09 42.59
N PRO A 573 26.49 25.72 43.46
CA PRO A 573 27.04 27.06 43.20
C PRO A 573 28.17 27.09 42.14
N SER A 574 28.64 25.94 41.65
CA SER A 574 29.74 25.86 40.65
C SER A 574 29.29 26.13 39.22
N SER A 575 27.99 26.05 38.93
CA SER A 575 27.42 26.00 37.58
C SER A 575 27.21 27.37 36.90
N SER A 576 27.46 28.46 37.62
CA SER A 576 26.90 29.81 37.43
C SER A 576 27.34 30.60 36.18
N GLN A 577 28.01 29.97 35.20
CA GLN A 577 28.40 30.62 33.93
C GLN A 577 28.11 29.81 32.65
N TYR A 578 27.64 28.55 32.72
CA TYR A 578 27.47 27.70 31.52
C TYR A 578 26.15 26.92 31.43
N GLN A 579 25.21 27.08 32.38
CA GLN A 579 23.90 26.41 32.37
C GLN A 579 22.89 27.04 31.39
N GLN A 580 23.11 26.83 30.09
CA GLN A 580 22.07 26.98 29.06
C GLN A 580 22.03 25.81 28.05
N LEU A 581 22.82 24.77 28.32
CA LEU A 581 22.67 23.44 27.72
C LEU A 581 21.61 22.67 28.51
N VAL A 582 20.64 22.06 27.82
CA VAL A 582 19.52 21.34 28.42
C VAL A 582 19.37 19.95 27.81
N ASP A 583 18.76 19.01 28.53
CA ASP A 583 18.44 17.69 27.98
C ASP A 583 17.36 17.77 26.89
N PRO A 584 17.30 16.80 25.95
CA PRO A 584 16.25 16.74 24.93
C PRO A 584 14.84 16.75 25.54
N GLY A 585 13.97 17.65 25.06
CA GLY A 585 12.62 17.86 25.60
C GLY A 585 12.48 19.07 26.54
N TYR A 586 13.58 19.78 26.81
CA TYR A 586 13.58 21.09 27.46
C TYR A 586 13.78 22.23 26.44
N LYS A 587 13.32 23.43 26.80
CA LYS A 587 13.41 24.64 26.00
C LYS A 587 14.79 25.29 26.15
N GLY A 588 15.63 25.21 25.12
CA GLY A 588 17.02 25.66 25.17
C GLY A 588 17.89 25.09 24.04
N VAL A 589 19.21 25.09 24.23
CA VAL A 589 20.16 24.39 23.35
C VAL A 589 20.31 22.96 23.84
N GLU A 590 19.96 21.95 23.03
CA GLU A 590 20.05 20.55 23.44
C GLU A 590 21.52 20.14 23.62
N ASN A 591 21.84 19.54 24.77
CA ASN A 591 23.19 19.11 25.14
C ASN A 591 23.73 17.97 24.27
N LYS A 592 22.83 17.24 23.59
CA LYS A 592 23.14 16.08 22.78
C LYS A 592 23.27 16.48 21.30
N PRO A 593 24.47 16.41 20.69
CA PRO A 593 24.64 16.70 19.27
C PRO A 593 23.98 15.64 18.38
N LEU A 594 23.50 16.07 17.21
CA LEU A 594 23.16 15.23 16.09
C LEU A 594 24.42 14.89 15.29
N THR A 595 24.73 13.60 15.22
CA THR A 595 25.74 13.03 14.31
C THR A 595 25.26 13.05 12.87
N ALA A 596 26.12 12.70 11.91
CA ALA A 596 25.74 12.58 10.51
C ALA A 596 24.65 11.50 10.27
N ASN A 597 23.42 11.95 10.01
CA ASN A 597 22.26 11.14 9.66
C ASN A 597 21.12 12.06 9.17
N THR A 598 20.01 11.45 8.77
CA THR A 598 18.76 12.10 8.37
C THR A 598 17.76 12.12 9.53
N TYR A 599 17.36 13.31 9.98
CA TYR A 599 16.50 13.50 11.16
C TYR A 599 15.13 14.13 10.81
N PRO A 600 14.01 13.49 11.20
CA PRO A 600 12.68 14.05 11.06
C PRO A 600 12.41 15.07 12.17
N ILE A 601 12.86 16.31 11.98
CA ILE A 601 12.75 17.41 12.96
C ILE A 601 11.79 18.49 12.44
N ASN A 602 10.79 18.86 13.24
CA ASN A 602 9.90 19.97 12.93
C ASN A 602 10.65 21.32 13.00
N THR A 603 10.99 21.88 11.83
CA THR A 603 11.74 23.14 11.70
C THR A 603 10.95 24.39 12.06
N ARG A 604 9.64 24.26 12.37
CA ARG A 604 8.80 25.35 12.91
C ARG A 604 8.94 25.52 14.43
N VAL A 605 9.41 24.49 15.15
CA VAL A 605 9.56 24.50 16.62
C VAL A 605 10.99 24.30 17.11
N LYS A 606 11.82 23.62 16.31
CA LYS A 606 13.25 23.37 16.59
C LYS A 606 14.10 23.94 15.45
N GLN A 607 15.08 24.77 15.78
CA GLN A 607 16.10 25.21 14.82
C GLN A 607 17.33 24.32 14.95
N VAL A 608 17.86 23.81 13.84
CA VAL A 608 19.13 23.08 13.82
C VAL A 608 20.25 24.00 13.31
N LYS A 609 21.41 23.95 13.97
CA LYS A 609 22.63 24.71 13.65
C LYS A 609 23.76 23.75 13.31
N ARG A 610 24.37 23.90 12.15
CA ARG A 610 25.49 23.07 11.69
C ARG A 610 26.83 23.63 12.14
N VAL A 611 27.72 22.74 12.55
CA VAL A 611 29.09 23.02 12.98
C VAL A 611 30.03 22.01 12.32
N PRO A 612 31.16 22.42 11.72
CA PRO A 612 32.12 21.48 11.15
C PRO A 612 32.91 20.77 12.25
N SER A 613 33.08 19.46 12.11
CA SER A 613 33.89 18.60 13.00
C SER A 613 35.30 18.29 12.47
N THR A 614 35.59 18.80 11.27
CA THR A 614 36.88 18.77 10.59
C THR A 614 37.89 19.73 11.23
N GLN A 615 39.16 19.59 10.87
CA GLN A 615 40.22 20.50 11.29
C GLN A 615 40.11 21.81 10.50
N ILE A 616 40.08 22.94 11.22
CA ILE A 616 40.03 24.29 10.66
C ILE A 616 41.43 24.88 10.78
N ILE A 617 42.06 25.16 9.64
CA ILE A 617 43.37 25.82 9.57
C ILE A 617 43.14 27.33 9.47
N LEU A 618 43.82 28.09 10.31
CA LEU A 618 43.68 29.55 10.43
C LEU A 618 45.07 30.19 10.37
N ASN A 619 45.29 31.12 9.46
CA ASN A 619 46.61 31.72 9.25
C ASN A 619 46.61 33.23 9.59
N TRP A 620 47.66 33.72 10.26
CA TRP A 620 47.86 35.14 10.58
C TRP A 620 48.97 35.71 9.70
N SER A 621 48.60 36.12 8.48
CA SER A 621 49.47 36.78 7.52
C SER A 621 48.75 37.95 6.85
N ASP A 622 49.50 38.86 6.22
CA ASP A 622 48.97 39.96 5.41
C ASP A 622 48.80 39.57 3.92
N LYS A 623 48.82 38.26 3.61
CA LYS A 623 48.63 37.69 2.27
C LYS A 623 47.16 37.83 1.83
N GLU A 624 46.89 37.86 0.51
CA GLU A 624 45.52 37.94 0.01
C GLU A 624 44.72 36.67 0.34
N LYS A 625 43.53 36.86 0.92
CA LYS A 625 42.66 35.80 1.44
C LYS A 625 41.24 35.94 0.91
N ASN A 626 40.55 34.81 0.79
CA ASN A 626 39.14 34.77 0.41
C ASN A 626 38.26 35.43 1.51
N PRO A 627 37.40 36.43 1.19
CA PRO A 627 36.45 37.05 2.13
C PRO A 627 35.53 36.10 2.90
N PHE A 628 35.32 34.89 2.38
CA PHE A 628 34.47 33.85 2.98
C PHE A 628 35.25 32.86 3.86
N SER A 629 36.58 32.99 3.95
CA SER A 629 37.41 32.21 4.88
C SER A 629 37.30 32.72 6.32
N TYR A 630 37.49 31.82 7.28
CA TYR A 630 37.50 32.15 8.72
C TYR A 630 38.68 33.05 9.11
N ASP A 631 39.78 33.00 8.34
CA ASP A 631 41.03 33.73 8.60
C ASP A 631 41.14 35.09 7.89
N TYR A 632 40.11 35.52 7.15
CA TYR A 632 40.11 36.76 6.35
C TYR A 632 40.39 38.03 7.16
N GLU A 633 39.91 38.08 8.42
CA GLU A 633 40.11 39.22 9.32
C GLU A 633 41.44 39.13 10.11
N LEU A 634 42.20 38.05 9.94
CA LEU A 634 43.46 37.79 10.64
C LEU A 634 44.66 38.33 9.84
N LYS A 635 45.52 39.09 10.52
CA LYS A 635 46.65 39.84 9.95
C LYS A 635 47.94 39.59 10.73
N THR A 636 49.08 40.07 10.21
CA THR A 636 50.37 39.95 10.90
C THR A 636 50.31 40.47 12.34
N MET A 637 50.78 39.66 13.29
CA MET A 637 50.75 40.03 14.70
C MET A 637 51.93 40.92 15.06
N LYS A 638 51.66 42.21 15.27
CA LYS A 638 52.66 43.22 15.65
C LYS A 638 52.82 43.25 17.16
N LEU A 639 54.02 42.88 17.61
CA LEU A 639 54.41 42.75 19.02
C LEU A 639 55.52 43.76 19.34
N THR A 640 55.75 44.00 20.63
CA THR A 640 56.92 44.74 21.13
C THR A 640 57.73 43.80 22.01
N SER A 641 59.02 43.66 21.75
CA SER A 641 59.95 42.83 22.54
C SER A 641 60.51 43.59 23.75
N SER A 642 61.14 42.88 24.68
CA SER A 642 61.67 43.45 25.94
C SER A 642 62.71 44.58 25.73
N ASP A 643 63.40 44.56 24.59
CA ASP A 643 64.37 45.56 24.12
C ASP A 643 63.72 46.74 23.36
N GLY A 644 62.39 46.81 23.29
CA GLY A 644 61.63 47.93 22.73
C GLY A 644 61.42 47.91 21.21
N TYR A 645 62.00 46.93 20.52
CA TYR A 645 61.80 46.75 19.08
C TYR A 645 60.40 46.22 18.75
N LYS A 646 59.94 46.48 17.52
CA LYS A 646 58.65 45.99 17.01
C LYS A 646 58.92 44.83 16.06
N ILE A 647 58.41 43.65 16.39
CA ILE A 647 58.49 42.44 15.56
C ILE A 647 57.10 42.13 14.98
N SER A 648 57.07 41.59 13.76
CA SER A 648 55.84 41.03 13.18
C SER A 648 55.96 39.50 13.17
N VAL A 649 54.92 38.81 13.62
CA VAL A 649 54.88 37.35 13.64
C VAL A 649 53.77 36.85 12.73
N GLU A 650 54.12 35.97 11.80
CA GLU A 650 53.18 35.12 11.09
C GLU A 650 53.12 33.73 11.76
N PHE A 651 51.92 33.18 11.87
CA PHE A 651 51.70 31.85 12.43
C PHE A 651 50.37 31.25 11.92
N THR A 652 50.28 29.94 12.02
CA THR A 652 49.12 29.12 11.68
C THR A 652 48.62 28.38 12.91
N GLN A 653 47.34 28.51 13.23
CA GLN A 653 46.65 27.70 14.24
C GLN A 653 45.82 26.63 13.54
N ILE A 654 45.89 25.40 14.02
CA ILE A 654 44.91 24.36 13.70
C ILE A 654 43.98 24.20 14.90
N ILE A 655 42.67 24.31 14.68
CA ILE A 655 41.64 24.03 15.68
C ILE A 655 40.66 22.95 15.20
N ARG A 656 39.98 22.31 16.14
CA ARG A 656 38.89 21.36 15.87
C ARG A 656 37.78 21.56 16.90
N ILE A 657 36.54 21.26 16.50
CA ILE A 657 35.38 21.23 17.39
C ILE A 657 34.92 19.78 17.48
N LEU A 658 35.02 19.17 18.66
CA LEU A 658 34.46 17.84 18.90
C LEU A 658 32.92 17.90 18.91
N PRO A 659 32.21 16.86 18.42
CA PRO A 659 30.75 16.87 18.37
C PRO A 659 30.08 17.19 19.70
N GLU A 660 30.57 16.58 20.78
CA GLU A 660 30.11 16.78 22.16
C GLU A 660 30.26 18.22 22.68
N ASN A 661 31.22 18.99 22.14
CA ASN A 661 31.43 20.38 22.51
C ASN A 661 30.73 21.38 21.58
N ALA A 662 30.20 20.93 20.42
CA ALA A 662 29.51 21.81 19.47
C ALA A 662 28.31 22.56 20.09
N PRO A 663 27.46 21.96 20.97
CA PRO A 663 26.41 22.68 21.68
C PRO A 663 26.94 23.82 22.55
N LYS A 664 28.02 23.60 23.30
CA LYS A 664 28.68 24.61 24.14
C LYS A 664 29.20 25.78 23.30
N MET A 665 29.82 25.49 22.16
CA MET A 665 30.29 26.50 21.21
C MET A 665 29.13 27.34 20.64
N ILE A 666 28.04 26.70 20.21
CA ILE A 666 26.83 27.40 19.70
C ILE A 666 26.18 28.27 20.78
N CYS A 667 26.14 27.83 22.04
CA CYS A 667 25.64 28.62 23.16
C CYS A 667 26.41 29.93 23.36
N LEU A 668 27.73 29.93 23.10
CA LEU A 668 28.62 31.07 23.37
C LEU A 668 28.83 32.00 22.14
N PHE A 669 28.84 31.45 20.91
CA PHE A 669 29.18 32.18 19.68
C PHE A 669 28.15 32.05 18.55
N GLY A 670 26.99 31.45 18.83
CA GLY A 670 25.91 31.25 17.87
C GLY A 670 25.49 32.51 17.10
N SER A 671 24.92 32.29 15.91
CA SER A 671 24.39 33.34 15.03
C SER A 671 22.95 33.04 14.64
N LYS A 672 22.25 34.07 14.14
CA LYS A 672 20.89 33.92 13.61
C LYS A 672 20.85 33.01 12.37
N GLU A 673 21.89 33.08 11.55
CA GLU A 673 22.09 32.26 10.33
C GLU A 673 22.68 30.88 10.66
N ASP A 674 22.55 29.91 9.74
CA ASP A 674 23.05 28.53 9.86
C ASP A 674 24.40 28.37 9.15
N LYS A 675 24.39 28.07 7.84
CA LYS A 675 25.57 28.13 6.96
C LYS A 675 25.35 29.08 5.78
N ILE A 676 26.35 29.91 5.46
CA ILE A 676 26.31 30.84 4.32
C ILE A 676 26.91 30.12 3.10
N PRO A 677 26.15 29.92 2.00
CA PRO A 677 26.69 29.35 0.77
C PRO A 677 27.43 30.42 -0.04
N PHE A 678 28.70 30.16 -0.36
CA PHE A 678 29.49 30.91 -1.33
C PHE A 678 29.76 30.03 -2.56
N ILE A 679 29.68 30.60 -3.76
CA ILE A 679 30.07 29.90 -5.00
C ILE A 679 31.46 30.41 -5.38
N ASN A 680 32.45 29.51 -5.43
CA ASN A 680 33.81 29.87 -5.82
C ASN A 680 33.93 30.13 -7.33
N GLN A 681 35.09 30.60 -7.78
CA GLN A 681 35.33 30.92 -9.20
C GLN A 681 35.27 29.71 -10.15
N PHE A 682 35.24 28.49 -9.60
CA PHE A 682 35.12 27.22 -10.33
C PHE A 682 33.69 26.65 -10.32
N GLY A 683 32.74 27.32 -9.65
CA GLY A 683 31.33 26.91 -9.55
C GLY A 683 30.99 26.00 -8.38
N GLU A 684 31.96 25.65 -7.53
CA GLU A 684 31.77 24.81 -6.34
C GLU A 684 31.16 25.62 -5.20
N LYS A 685 30.31 24.97 -4.38
CA LYS A 685 29.69 25.58 -3.20
C LYS A 685 30.56 25.34 -1.96
N ILE A 686 31.15 26.41 -1.44
CA ILE A 686 31.85 26.43 -0.15
C ILE A 686 30.88 26.98 0.89
N PHE A 687 30.84 26.37 2.08
CA PHE A 687 29.98 26.82 3.19
C PHE A 687 30.79 27.47 4.31
N THR A 688 30.39 28.67 4.72
CA THR A 688 30.97 29.38 5.86
C THR A 688 30.00 29.38 7.04
N TYR A 689 30.42 28.87 8.21
CA TYR A 689 29.60 28.85 9.43
C TYR A 689 29.84 30.11 10.28
N PRO A 690 28.84 31.00 10.46
CA PRO A 690 29.05 32.28 11.16
C PRO A 690 29.44 32.13 12.64
N ALA A 691 29.06 31.03 13.29
CA ALA A 691 29.45 30.74 14.67
C ALA A 691 30.97 30.54 14.82
N VAL A 692 31.59 29.82 13.87
CA VAL A 692 33.05 29.65 13.80
C VAL A 692 33.74 31.01 13.57
N LYS A 693 33.20 31.85 12.68
CA LYS A 693 33.73 33.21 12.48
C LYS A 693 33.61 34.10 13.74
N ASN A 694 32.51 33.98 14.50
CA ASN A 694 32.36 34.65 15.80
C ASN A 694 33.39 34.15 16.83
N LEU A 695 33.62 32.85 16.92
CA LEU A 695 34.64 32.24 17.79
C LEU A 695 36.05 32.80 17.47
N VAL A 696 36.44 32.77 16.20
CA VAL A 696 37.77 33.22 15.75
C VAL A 696 37.97 34.72 16.06
N SER A 697 37.04 35.57 15.64
CA SER A 697 37.14 37.03 15.81
C SER A 697 37.03 37.51 17.27
N ARG A 698 36.14 36.89 18.08
CA ARG A 698 35.85 37.37 19.46
C ARG A 698 36.76 36.77 20.53
N VAL A 699 37.22 35.54 20.33
CA VAL A 699 38.00 34.76 21.31
C VAL A 699 39.41 34.48 20.81
N LEU A 700 39.57 33.74 19.71
CA LEU A 700 40.86 33.19 19.33
C LEU A 700 41.90 34.30 19.10
N THR A 701 41.53 35.35 18.37
CA THR A 701 42.37 36.55 18.18
C THR A 701 42.76 37.21 19.50
N LYS A 702 41.94 37.16 20.56
CA LYS A 702 42.29 37.71 21.88
C LYS A 702 43.19 36.79 22.68
N VAL A 703 42.88 35.49 22.75
CA VAL A 703 43.65 34.46 23.46
C VAL A 703 45.09 34.42 22.92
N VAL A 704 45.23 34.30 21.60
CA VAL A 704 46.52 34.16 20.94
C VAL A 704 47.29 35.49 20.94
N SER A 705 46.62 36.64 20.77
CA SER A 705 47.27 37.95 20.95
C SER A 705 47.74 38.19 22.39
N GLY A 706 46.99 37.70 23.38
CA GLY A 706 47.38 37.75 24.80
C GLY A 706 48.67 36.97 25.05
N TYR A 707 48.71 35.70 24.62
CA TYR A 707 49.90 34.87 24.74
C TYR A 707 51.14 35.50 24.09
N PHE A 708 51.06 35.84 22.79
CA PHE A 708 52.25 36.33 22.08
C PHE A 708 52.74 37.69 22.58
N LYS A 709 51.86 38.56 23.09
CA LYS A 709 52.28 39.79 23.79
C LYS A 709 53.03 39.48 25.09
N GLN A 710 52.54 38.53 25.89
CA GLN A 710 53.21 38.12 27.13
C GLN A 710 54.58 37.49 26.84
N ALA A 711 54.65 36.59 25.85
CA ALA A 711 55.88 35.92 25.43
C ALA A 711 56.94 36.88 24.86
N ALA A 712 56.54 37.85 24.04
CA ALA A 712 57.45 38.88 23.50
C ALA A 712 57.93 39.86 24.58
N THR A 713 57.09 40.22 25.56
CA THR A 713 57.47 41.15 26.64
C THR A 713 58.62 40.58 27.51
N GLY A 714 58.71 39.25 27.63
CA GLY A 714 59.70 38.57 28.49
C GLY A 714 60.98 38.11 27.80
N LYS A 715 61.17 38.34 26.49
CA LYS A 715 62.33 37.87 25.70
C LYS A 715 62.84 39.04 24.81
N THR A 716 64.14 39.12 24.51
CA THR A 716 64.64 40.07 23.48
C THR A 716 64.20 39.63 22.08
N ALA A 717 64.24 40.52 21.08
CA ALA A 717 63.83 40.18 19.71
C ALA A 717 64.62 38.99 19.12
N ILE A 718 65.91 38.92 19.43
CA ILE A 718 66.82 37.86 18.95
C ILE A 718 66.60 36.54 19.73
N GLU A 719 66.39 36.60 21.04
CA GLU A 719 66.05 35.41 21.84
C GLU A 719 64.68 34.84 21.48
N PHE A 720 63.70 35.69 21.17
CA PHE A 720 62.37 35.28 20.73
C PHE A 720 62.44 34.52 19.38
N GLN A 721 63.24 34.99 18.43
CA GLN A 721 63.42 34.29 17.14
C GLN A 721 64.20 32.98 17.30
N ASN A 722 65.32 32.98 18.05
CA ASN A 722 66.12 31.78 18.30
C ASN A 722 65.34 30.72 19.13
N GLY A 723 64.49 31.18 20.05
CA GLY A 723 63.65 30.34 20.91
C GLY A 723 62.32 29.92 20.28
N ARG A 724 62.12 30.09 18.96
CA ARG A 724 60.86 29.79 18.26
C ARG A 724 60.27 28.42 18.58
N ALA A 725 61.11 27.39 18.73
CA ALA A 725 60.65 26.03 19.06
C ALA A 725 60.00 25.94 20.45
N SER A 726 60.66 26.41 21.52
CA SER A 726 60.04 26.40 22.86
C SER A 726 58.88 27.39 22.93
N CYS A 727 58.96 28.54 22.24
CA CYS A 727 57.86 29.49 22.17
C CYS A 727 56.61 28.89 21.51
N GLN A 728 56.77 27.95 20.59
CA GLN A 728 55.66 27.24 19.94
C GLN A 728 55.04 26.18 20.86
N GLU A 729 55.85 25.42 21.58
CA GLU A 729 55.40 24.45 22.60
C GLU A 729 54.70 25.15 23.78
N GLU A 730 55.29 26.24 24.28
CA GLU A 730 54.71 27.15 25.28
C GLU A 730 53.37 27.74 24.78
N ALA A 731 53.28 28.13 23.49
CA ALA A 731 52.06 28.66 22.90
C ALA A 731 50.95 27.60 22.82
N GLU A 732 51.28 26.39 22.36
CA GLU A 732 50.32 25.31 22.20
C GLU A 732 49.69 24.91 23.54
N VAL A 733 50.50 24.71 24.59
CA VAL A 733 50.00 24.42 25.94
C VAL A 733 49.08 25.53 26.45
N TYR A 734 49.48 26.80 26.29
CA TYR A 734 48.65 27.93 26.74
C TYR A 734 47.33 28.02 25.96
N ILE A 735 47.39 27.99 24.63
CA ILE A 735 46.23 28.16 23.75
C ILE A 735 45.26 26.99 23.93
N ASN A 736 45.76 25.75 23.98
CA ASN A 736 44.92 24.57 24.19
C ASN A 736 44.17 24.62 25.52
N SER A 737 44.82 25.05 26.61
CA SER A 737 44.14 25.23 27.91
C SER A 737 42.99 26.26 27.85
N ARG A 738 43.18 27.35 27.09
CA ARG A 738 42.18 28.43 26.94
C ARG A 738 41.08 28.15 25.92
N LEU A 739 41.29 27.21 25.01
CA LEU A 739 40.26 26.72 24.10
C LEU A 739 39.43 25.59 24.74
N ALA A 740 40.04 24.75 25.60
CA ALA A 740 39.34 23.72 26.37
C ALA A 740 38.26 24.31 27.31
N ASP A 741 38.57 25.43 27.98
CA ASP A 741 37.61 26.25 28.77
C ASP A 741 36.29 26.50 27.99
N ILE A 742 36.38 26.58 26.66
CA ILE A 742 35.35 27.07 25.73
C ILE A 742 34.70 25.92 24.92
N GLY A 743 35.29 24.72 24.92
CA GLY A 743 34.83 23.57 24.13
C GLY A 743 35.42 23.51 22.71
N VAL A 744 36.67 23.93 22.55
CA VAL A 744 37.40 23.89 21.27
C VAL A 744 38.75 23.24 21.52
N GLU A 745 39.17 22.33 20.64
CA GLU A 745 40.51 21.75 20.68
C GLU A 745 41.45 22.60 19.81
N GLY A 746 42.64 22.92 20.30
CA GLY A 746 43.76 23.26 19.42
C GLY A 746 44.50 21.97 19.06
N CYS A 747 44.67 21.70 17.77
CA CYS A 747 45.37 20.51 17.28
C CYS A 747 46.85 20.76 16.97
N GLY A 748 47.34 21.98 17.24
CA GLY A 748 48.71 22.39 16.98
C GLY A 748 48.78 23.89 16.67
N THR A 749 49.85 24.54 17.15
CA THR A 749 50.20 25.92 16.80
C THR A 749 51.53 25.89 16.06
N VAL A 750 51.64 26.54 14.91
CA VAL A 750 52.87 26.61 14.11
C VAL A 750 53.23 28.07 13.90
N ILE A 751 54.39 28.50 14.40
CA ILE A 751 54.94 29.82 14.02
C ILE A 751 55.52 29.66 12.61
N ASP A 752 55.24 30.59 11.71
CA ASP A 752 55.60 30.52 10.28
C ASP A 752 56.81 31.41 9.95
N GLU A 753 56.73 32.70 10.28
CA GLU A 753 57.80 33.68 10.04
C GLU A 753 57.84 34.73 11.17
N ILE A 754 59.02 35.29 11.44
CA ILE A 754 59.24 36.33 12.45
C ILE A 754 60.10 37.41 11.81
N ASP A 755 59.46 38.51 11.39
CA ASP A 755 60.12 39.69 10.85
C ASP A 755 60.74 40.53 11.97
N LEU A 756 62.03 40.83 11.83
CA LEU A 756 62.70 41.84 12.64
C LEU A 756 62.84 43.16 11.86
N PRO A 757 62.98 44.31 12.54
CA PRO A 757 63.39 45.55 11.91
C PRO A 757 64.76 45.42 11.25
N LYS A 758 64.91 45.96 10.03
CA LYS A 758 66.16 45.88 9.23
C LYS A 758 67.43 46.29 10.00
N GLU A 759 67.31 47.25 10.91
CA GLU A 759 68.39 47.71 11.79
C GLU A 759 68.98 46.58 12.66
N LEU A 760 68.14 45.68 13.18
CA LEU A 760 68.59 44.52 13.95
C LEU A 760 69.18 43.43 13.05
N ASP A 761 68.68 43.24 11.84
CA ASP A 761 69.23 42.25 10.90
C ASP A 761 70.60 42.65 10.35
N GLU A 762 70.82 43.94 10.04
CA GLU A 762 72.15 44.46 9.74
C GLU A 762 73.13 44.28 10.91
N HIS A 763 72.64 44.46 12.15
CA HIS A 763 73.45 44.24 13.36
C HIS A 763 73.76 42.75 13.59
N ARG A 764 72.78 41.87 13.38
CA ARG A 764 72.93 40.39 13.41
C ARG A 764 73.95 39.92 12.38
N GLN A 765 73.77 40.28 11.11
CA GLN A 765 74.69 39.92 10.03
C GLN A 765 76.12 40.43 10.30
N ARG A 766 76.27 41.62 10.90
CA ARG A 766 77.57 42.16 11.32
C ARG A 766 78.20 41.33 12.46
N LEU A 767 77.42 40.92 13.46
CA LEU A 767 77.90 40.06 14.56
C LEU A 767 78.22 38.64 14.09
N GLU A 768 77.43 38.07 13.18
CA GLU A 768 77.67 36.76 12.57
C GLU A 768 78.91 36.79 11.70
N LYS A 769 79.08 37.81 10.86
CA LYS A 769 80.31 38.02 10.09
C LYS A 769 81.53 38.17 10.99
N GLN A 770 81.45 38.93 12.09
CA GLN A 770 82.56 39.03 13.06
C GLN A 770 82.85 37.69 13.77
N LYS A 771 81.84 36.85 14.03
CA LYS A 771 82.04 35.48 14.55
C LYS A 771 82.71 34.57 13.51
N GLN A 772 82.32 34.70 12.23
CA GLN A 772 82.91 34.00 11.09
C GLN A 772 84.39 34.40 10.92
N GLU A 773 84.67 35.69 10.83
CA GLU A 773 86.01 36.29 10.70
C GLU A 773 86.91 35.88 11.88
N LYS A 774 86.38 35.84 13.13
CA LYS A 774 87.13 35.34 14.30
C LYS A 774 87.43 33.85 14.22
N LYS A 775 86.47 33.00 13.85
CA LYS A 775 86.69 31.55 13.66
C LYS A 775 87.72 31.28 12.55
N GLU A 776 87.61 32.00 11.43
CA GLU A 776 88.58 31.91 10.34
C GLU A 776 89.97 32.39 10.74
N ALA A 777 90.09 33.49 11.50
CA ALA A 777 91.37 33.97 12.00
C ALA A 777 92.01 32.97 12.96
N GLN A 778 91.22 32.39 13.88
CA GLN A 778 91.67 31.32 14.79
C GLN A 778 92.17 30.10 14.00
N ALA A 779 91.37 29.57 13.07
CA ALA A 779 91.75 28.45 12.23
C ALA A 779 93.01 28.74 11.37
N LYS A 780 93.15 29.96 10.84
CA LYS A 780 94.35 30.40 10.10
C LYS A 780 95.58 30.45 11.02
N THR A 781 95.47 30.98 12.24
CA THR A 781 96.57 31.01 13.22
C THR A 781 96.95 29.60 13.70
N GLU A 782 95.99 28.69 13.88
CA GLU A 782 96.25 27.31 14.26
C GLU A 782 96.94 26.52 13.13
N ALA A 783 96.47 26.66 11.89
CA ALA A 783 97.11 26.07 10.71
C ALA A 783 98.51 26.66 10.45
N GLU A 784 98.72 27.95 10.70
CA GLU A 784 100.03 28.60 10.55
C GLU A 784 101.03 28.12 11.61
N LYS A 785 100.60 27.89 12.85
CA LYS A 785 101.44 27.24 13.88
C LYS A 785 101.85 25.82 13.46
N GLN A 786 100.89 24.99 13.03
CA GLN A 786 101.18 23.63 12.55
C GLN A 786 102.17 23.65 11.36
N ARG A 787 102.02 24.62 10.45
CA ARG A 787 102.95 24.80 9.32
C ARG A 787 104.35 25.25 9.77
N GLN A 788 104.46 26.10 10.80
CA GLN A 788 105.75 26.49 11.36
C GLN A 788 106.45 25.34 12.10
N GLU A 789 105.71 24.49 12.82
CA GLU A 789 106.25 23.29 13.47
C GLU A 789 106.77 22.28 12.44
N LEU A 790 106.00 22.01 11.38
CA LEU A 790 106.44 21.15 10.28
C LEU A 790 107.67 21.71 9.54
N ALA A 791 107.67 23.01 9.19
CA ALA A 791 108.79 23.65 8.51
C ALA A 791 110.06 23.74 9.39
N LYS A 792 109.91 23.70 10.72
CA LYS A 792 111.05 23.56 11.63
C LYS A 792 111.58 22.13 11.62
N ALA A 793 110.71 21.13 11.73
CA ALA A 793 111.10 19.72 11.65
C ALA A 793 111.79 19.36 10.31
N GLU A 794 111.41 19.99 9.19
CA GLU A 794 112.13 19.84 7.91
C GLU A 794 113.54 20.44 7.94
N LYS A 795 113.75 21.60 8.58
CA LYS A 795 115.08 22.21 8.72
C LYS A 795 116.00 21.42 9.65
N ASP A 796 115.48 21.03 10.81
CA ASP A 796 116.20 20.21 11.78
C ASP A 796 116.65 18.87 11.13
N ARG A 797 115.89 18.36 10.15
CA ARG A 797 116.23 17.17 9.35
C ARG A 797 117.32 17.42 8.29
N GLN A 798 117.31 18.57 7.60
CA GLN A 798 118.36 18.95 6.65
C GLN A 798 119.70 19.22 7.33
N GLU A 799 119.69 19.83 8.52
CA GLU A 799 120.90 20.06 9.32
C GLU A 799 121.52 18.72 9.76
N PHE A 800 120.70 17.72 10.07
CA PHE A 800 121.14 16.36 10.41
C PHE A 800 121.82 15.62 9.24
N GLU A 801 121.38 15.82 7.99
CA GLU A 801 122.04 15.24 6.80
C GLU A 801 123.42 15.87 6.56
N LEU A 802 123.54 17.20 6.67
CA LEU A 802 124.82 17.90 6.53
C LEU A 802 125.86 17.47 7.57
N VAL A 803 125.44 17.24 8.82
CA VAL A 803 126.32 16.70 9.88
C VAL A 803 126.79 15.28 9.54
N ARG A 804 125.89 14.42 9.02
CA ARG A 804 126.24 13.04 8.65
C ARG A 804 127.28 12.99 7.54
N ASP A 805 127.15 13.84 6.51
CA ASP A 805 128.06 13.86 5.38
C ASP A 805 129.44 14.45 5.77
N ALA A 806 129.50 15.37 6.73
CA ALA A 806 130.76 15.82 7.33
C ALA A 806 131.47 14.69 8.12
N GLU A 807 130.71 13.87 8.86
CA GLU A 807 131.26 12.74 9.63
C GLU A 807 131.79 11.61 8.71
N ILE A 808 131.10 11.35 7.59
CA ILE A 808 131.54 10.40 6.55
C ILE A 808 132.89 10.83 5.95
N ASN A 809 133.04 12.11 5.58
CA ASN A 809 134.30 12.62 5.02
C ASN A 809 135.47 12.54 6.01
N ASN A 810 135.21 12.75 7.31
CA ASN A 810 136.25 12.65 8.34
C ASN A 810 136.76 11.20 8.50
N LYS A 811 135.84 10.21 8.47
CA LYS A 811 136.21 8.78 8.42
C LYS A 811 137.02 8.40 7.18
N LEU A 812 136.67 8.96 6.01
CA LEU A 812 137.37 8.67 4.75
C LEU A 812 138.85 9.11 4.82
N SER A 813 139.12 10.28 5.40
CA SER A 813 140.49 10.78 5.65
C SER A 813 141.28 9.92 6.65
N GLN A 814 140.61 9.35 7.66
CA GLN A 814 141.23 8.39 8.59
C GLN A 814 141.57 7.04 7.92
N MET A 815 140.80 6.63 6.91
CA MET A 815 141.11 5.43 6.12
C MET A 815 142.27 5.65 5.14
N ASP A 816 142.32 6.79 4.45
CA ASP A 816 143.43 7.14 3.53
C ASP A 816 144.78 7.27 4.25
N THR A 817 144.79 7.78 5.49
CA THR A 817 146.01 7.87 6.31
C THR A 817 146.50 6.50 6.79
N GLN A 818 145.59 5.57 7.12
CA GLN A 818 145.95 4.18 7.41
C GLN A 818 146.44 3.43 6.15
N ALA A 819 145.83 3.67 4.99
CA ALA A 819 146.25 3.07 3.72
C ALA A 819 147.66 3.54 3.28
N LYS A 820 148.03 4.79 3.57
CA LYS A 820 149.42 5.28 3.37
C LYS A 820 150.42 4.60 4.29
N LEU A 821 150.11 4.48 5.59
CA LEU A 821 150.98 3.80 6.56
C LEU A 821 151.24 2.33 6.17
N GLN A 822 150.23 1.61 5.68
CA GLN A 822 150.40 0.24 5.19
C GLN A 822 151.25 0.16 3.92
N LYS A 823 151.15 1.14 3.01
CA LYS A 823 152.04 1.23 1.84
C LYS A 823 153.49 1.47 2.26
N GLU A 824 153.77 2.48 3.08
CA GLU A 824 155.13 2.79 3.54
C GLU A 824 155.78 1.62 4.29
N GLN A 825 155.00 0.88 5.09
CA GLN A 825 155.46 -0.36 5.73
C GLN A 825 155.80 -1.46 4.70
N SER A 826 154.96 -1.68 3.68
CA SER A 826 155.24 -2.64 2.62
C SER A 826 156.45 -2.26 1.76
N GLU A 827 156.66 -0.96 1.52
CA GLU A 827 157.78 -0.44 0.74
C GLU A 827 159.11 -0.57 1.50
N LEU A 828 159.10 -0.40 2.84
CA LEU A 828 160.25 -0.72 3.70
C LEU A 828 160.59 -2.22 3.70
N GLU A 829 159.59 -3.11 3.72
CA GLU A 829 159.82 -4.56 3.65
C GLU A 829 160.40 -4.99 2.29
N ILE A 830 159.96 -4.34 1.20
CA ILE A 830 160.52 -4.50 -0.15
C ILE A 830 161.94 -3.92 -0.23
N TYR A 831 162.24 -2.84 0.49
CA TYR A 831 163.57 -2.22 0.52
C TYR A 831 164.61 -3.10 1.25
N GLN A 832 164.26 -3.71 2.39
CA GLN A 832 165.15 -4.66 3.07
C GLN A 832 165.46 -5.88 2.19
N LYS A 833 164.44 -6.50 1.59
CA LYS A 833 164.62 -7.62 0.65
C LYS A 833 165.41 -7.22 -0.61
N ARG A 834 165.49 -5.93 -0.95
CA ARG A 834 166.34 -5.43 -2.04
C ARG A 834 167.82 -5.37 -1.65
N LEU A 835 168.16 -4.90 -0.44
CA LEU A 835 169.55 -4.91 0.06
C LEU A 835 170.15 -6.33 0.14
N ASP A 836 169.35 -7.31 0.60
CA ASP A 836 169.79 -8.71 0.65
C ASP A 836 170.04 -9.30 -0.75
N ILE A 837 169.28 -8.84 -1.75
CA ILE A 837 169.51 -9.20 -3.16
C ILE A 837 170.76 -8.48 -3.70
N GLU A 838 170.91 -7.17 -3.47
CA GLU A 838 172.05 -6.37 -3.94
C GLU A 838 173.39 -6.88 -3.40
N THR A 839 173.48 -7.19 -2.11
CA THR A 839 174.69 -7.81 -1.53
C THR A 839 175.03 -9.15 -2.20
N SER A 840 174.02 -10.01 -2.42
CA SER A 840 174.18 -11.29 -3.13
C SER A 840 174.50 -11.17 -4.63
N GLN A 841 174.28 -9.99 -5.22
CA GLN A 841 174.65 -9.66 -6.60
C GLN A 841 176.05 -9.06 -6.66
N GLN A 842 176.45 -8.23 -5.70
CA GLN A 842 177.77 -7.58 -5.67
C GLN A 842 178.93 -8.59 -5.62
N GLU A 843 178.78 -9.73 -4.92
CA GLU A 843 179.76 -10.83 -4.93
C GLU A 843 179.91 -11.51 -6.31
N LYS A 844 178.85 -11.49 -7.13
CA LYS A 844 178.83 -12.09 -8.48
C LYS A 844 179.28 -11.09 -9.54
N ILE A 845 178.91 -9.82 -9.39
CA ILE A 845 179.31 -8.72 -10.28
C ILE A 845 180.81 -8.47 -10.19
N ASN A 846 181.41 -8.41 -9.00
CA ASN A 846 182.87 -8.28 -8.83
C ASN A 846 183.67 -9.41 -9.52
N ARG A 847 183.09 -10.62 -9.69
CA ARG A 847 183.71 -11.71 -10.45
C ARG A 847 183.61 -11.53 -11.97
N ILE A 848 182.58 -10.86 -12.46
CA ILE A 848 182.30 -10.66 -13.90
C ILE A 848 182.98 -9.38 -14.41
N GLU A 849 183.10 -8.35 -13.58
CA GLU A 849 183.77 -7.09 -13.96
C GLU A 849 185.25 -7.28 -14.32
N LEU A 850 185.93 -8.26 -13.72
CA LEU A 850 187.30 -8.64 -14.12
C LEU A 850 187.42 -9.19 -15.54
N ASP A 851 186.40 -9.92 -16.03
CA ASP A 851 186.37 -10.42 -17.41
C ASP A 851 185.85 -9.36 -18.39
N ALA A 852 184.83 -8.58 -18.02
CA ALA A 852 184.27 -7.52 -18.87
C ALA A 852 185.28 -6.39 -19.13
N LEU A 853 186.21 -6.11 -18.21
CA LEU A 853 187.22 -5.07 -18.37
C LEU A 853 188.25 -5.38 -19.47
N ARG A 854 188.30 -6.62 -19.99
CA ARG A 854 189.03 -6.96 -21.24
C ARG A 854 188.38 -6.41 -22.51
N ALA A 855 187.06 -6.18 -22.51
CA ALA A 855 186.31 -5.67 -23.68
C ALA A 855 186.34 -4.13 -23.83
N ARG A 856 187.03 -3.44 -22.91
CA ARG A 856 187.03 -1.98 -22.64
C ARG A 856 187.35 -1.02 -23.82
N ILE A 857 187.82 -1.51 -24.98
CA ILE A 857 188.71 -0.73 -25.86
C ILE A 857 188.15 -0.40 -27.27
N THR A 858 187.02 -0.99 -27.69
CA THR A 858 186.68 -1.08 -29.13
C THR A 858 185.55 -0.18 -29.68
N ALA A 859 184.85 0.64 -28.89
CA ALA A 859 183.71 1.44 -29.40
C ALA A 859 183.68 2.90 -28.86
N LEU A 860 183.96 3.84 -29.75
CA LEU A 860 183.87 5.32 -29.63
C LEU A 860 182.42 5.82 -29.89
N SER A 861 182.00 7.06 -29.64
CA SER A 861 182.60 8.26 -28.99
C SER A 861 181.49 9.25 -28.56
N PRO A 862 181.76 10.23 -27.67
CA PRO A 862 180.79 11.27 -27.28
C PRO A 862 180.94 12.55 -28.12
N GLU A 863 179.89 12.94 -28.86
CA GLU A 863 179.92 14.18 -29.69
C GLU A 863 178.59 14.97 -29.72
N LEU A 864 177.43 14.33 -29.51
CA LEU A 864 176.12 14.95 -29.79
C LEU A 864 175.64 16.03 -28.80
N TYR A 865 176.42 16.35 -27.76
CA TYR A 865 176.02 17.27 -26.69
C TYR A 865 176.08 18.77 -27.09
N ALA A 866 176.63 19.10 -28.26
CA ALA A 866 176.96 20.48 -28.64
C ALA A 866 175.93 21.20 -29.54
N GLN A 867 174.92 20.51 -30.07
CA GLN A 867 174.24 20.99 -31.30
C GLN A 867 172.81 21.52 -31.14
N LEU A 868 172.00 20.98 -30.22
CA LEU A 868 170.54 21.22 -30.19
C LEU A 868 170.03 22.22 -29.14
N GLU A 869 170.92 22.90 -28.43
CA GLU A 869 170.60 24.11 -27.65
C GLU A 869 170.22 25.31 -28.56
N SER A 870 170.42 25.18 -29.89
CA SER A 870 170.56 26.31 -30.82
C SER A 870 169.30 26.78 -31.56
N GLN A 871 168.16 26.05 -31.56
CA GLN A 871 167.06 26.33 -32.52
C GLN A 871 165.62 26.41 -31.97
N GLY A 872 165.37 26.23 -30.67
CA GLY A 872 164.23 26.87 -29.97
C GLY A 872 162.79 26.70 -30.49
N LYS A 873 162.43 25.64 -31.22
CA LYS A 873 161.05 25.41 -31.72
C LYS A 873 160.56 23.95 -31.61
N TRP A 874 159.83 23.64 -30.53
CA TRP A 874 158.97 22.44 -30.46
C TRP A 874 157.47 22.74 -30.55
N ALA A 875 157.07 24.02 -30.45
CA ALA A 875 155.66 24.43 -30.42
C ALA A 875 154.86 24.10 -31.70
N ASP A 876 155.51 24.08 -32.87
CA ASP A 876 154.85 23.83 -34.15
C ASP A 876 154.71 22.32 -34.49
N ALA A 877 155.35 21.42 -33.73
CA ALA A 877 155.62 20.04 -34.16
C ALA A 877 154.56 18.99 -33.79
N LEU A 878 153.72 19.22 -32.77
CA LEU A 878 152.71 18.25 -32.30
C LEU A 878 151.25 18.63 -32.64
N ALA A 879 151.05 19.64 -33.49
CA ALA A 879 149.75 19.95 -34.09
C ALA A 879 149.36 19.03 -35.27
N GLN A 880 150.16 17.99 -35.57
CA GLN A 880 150.08 17.23 -36.83
C GLN A 880 149.99 15.69 -36.66
N MET A 881 149.01 15.18 -35.91
CA MET A 881 148.46 13.86 -36.25
C MET A 881 146.98 13.71 -35.90
N LYS A 882 146.25 12.94 -36.73
CA LYS A 882 144.81 13.09 -36.97
C LYS A 882 144.19 11.75 -37.36
N ILE A 883 143.16 11.30 -36.66
CA ILE A 883 142.26 10.21 -37.10
C ILE A 883 140.80 10.60 -36.79
N THR A 884 139.87 10.28 -37.70
CA THR A 884 138.42 10.52 -37.60
C THR A 884 137.68 9.63 -38.62
N PHE A 885 136.33 9.57 -38.55
CA PHE A 885 135.37 9.08 -39.57
C PHE A 885 134.81 7.62 -39.49
N PRO A 886 133.58 7.35 -40.04
CA PRO A 886 132.59 6.45 -39.41
C PRO A 886 131.74 5.61 -40.43
N GLN A 887 130.39 5.68 -40.35
CA GLN A 887 129.32 5.09 -41.21
C GLN A 887 128.92 3.64 -40.88
N ILE A 888 127.65 3.22 -41.01
CA ILE A 888 126.77 3.00 -42.19
C ILE A 888 125.31 3.43 -41.81
N MET A 889 124.60 4.31 -42.55
CA MET A 889 123.70 4.07 -43.73
C MET A 889 122.42 3.23 -43.44
N MET A 890 121.23 3.47 -44.03
CA MET A 890 120.84 4.29 -45.21
C MET A 890 119.35 4.77 -45.16
N THR A 891 119.04 5.86 -45.90
CA THR A 891 117.79 6.34 -46.55
C THR A 891 116.37 5.86 -46.09
N GLY A 892 115.31 6.68 -45.99
CA GLY A 892 115.18 8.16 -46.11
C GLY A 892 113.78 8.64 -46.61
N GLY A 893 113.44 9.92 -46.37
CA GLY A 893 112.31 10.65 -47.00
C GLY A 893 110.94 10.62 -46.27
N ASN A 894 109.98 11.49 -46.62
CA ASN A 894 109.85 12.92 -46.27
C ASN A 894 108.47 13.48 -46.72
N SER A 895 107.88 14.41 -45.94
CA SER A 895 106.60 15.14 -46.21
C SER A 895 105.31 14.28 -46.33
N GLY A 896 104.11 14.77 -45.99
CA GLY A 896 103.73 16.02 -45.33
C GLY A 896 102.24 16.36 -45.53
N SER A 897 101.69 17.26 -44.70
CA SER A 897 100.35 17.89 -44.80
C SER A 897 99.09 17.01 -44.59
N GLY A 898 98.21 17.51 -43.71
CA GLY A 898 96.76 17.68 -43.98
C GLY A 898 95.84 16.49 -44.29
N ASP A 899 95.18 16.02 -43.22
CA ASP A 899 93.73 15.70 -43.16
C ASP A 899 93.16 14.45 -43.89
N SER A 900 91.95 14.05 -43.44
CA SER A 900 91.03 13.02 -43.95
C SER A 900 91.35 11.52 -43.76
N ALA A 901 90.56 10.91 -42.86
CA ALA A 901 89.80 9.65 -42.97
C ALA A 901 90.39 8.31 -43.51
N ASN A 902 89.84 7.23 -42.92
CA ASN A 902 89.40 5.95 -43.53
C ASN A 902 90.19 4.63 -43.41
N LEU A 903 89.39 3.61 -43.07
CA LEU A 903 89.45 2.16 -43.34
C LEU A 903 90.38 1.20 -42.56
N PHE A 904 89.91 -0.05 -42.54
CA PHE A 904 90.30 -1.18 -41.69
C PHE A 904 91.12 -2.26 -42.43
N ASN A 905 91.77 -3.12 -41.62
CA ASN A 905 91.99 -4.57 -41.84
C ASN A 905 93.15 -5.10 -42.73
N LEU A 906 93.64 -6.28 -42.27
CA LEU A 906 94.43 -7.32 -42.97
C LEU A 906 95.88 -6.92 -43.36
N LEU A 907 96.92 -7.74 -43.13
CA LEU A 907 97.01 -9.22 -43.16
C LEU A 907 98.05 -9.82 -42.16
N GLU A 908 97.98 -11.15 -42.03
CA GLU A 908 98.69 -12.03 -41.09
C GLU A 908 100.14 -12.47 -41.48
N ILE A 909 100.74 -13.28 -40.59
CA ILE A 909 101.76 -14.34 -40.83
C ILE A 909 103.20 -13.84 -41.07
N GLU A 910 104.19 -14.15 -40.21
CA GLU A 910 104.77 -15.46 -39.79
C GLU A 910 105.61 -16.13 -40.92
N HIS A 911 106.63 -16.99 -40.71
CA HIS A 911 107.19 -17.62 -39.50
C HIS A 911 108.69 -18.02 -39.70
N LEU A 912 109.15 -19.03 -38.94
CA LEU A 912 110.32 -19.92 -39.15
C LEU A 912 111.66 -19.44 -38.56
N THR A 913 112.48 -20.26 -37.87
CA THR A 913 112.41 -21.71 -37.54
C THR A 913 113.14 -21.98 -36.20
N GLY A 914 112.94 -23.08 -35.45
CA GLY A 914 111.99 -24.18 -35.63
C GLY A 914 112.63 -25.59 -35.69
N LEU A 915 112.88 -26.18 -34.51
CA LEU A 915 113.11 -27.62 -34.22
C LEU A 915 112.80 -27.84 -32.73
N ALA A 916 112.21 -28.94 -32.22
CA ALA A 916 111.39 -30.02 -32.79
C ALA A 916 110.60 -30.63 -31.58
N ASP A 917 109.30 -30.95 -31.66
CA ASP A 917 108.75 -32.27 -32.08
C ASP A 917 109.40 -33.47 -31.34
N ARG A 918 108.73 -34.44 -30.68
CA ARG A 918 107.34 -34.98 -30.64
C ARG A 918 107.16 -35.74 -29.29
N LEU A 919 106.01 -36.03 -28.68
CA LEU A 919 104.56 -36.17 -28.99
C LEU A 919 103.75 -35.60 -27.78
N GLN A 920 102.41 -35.64 -27.56
CA GLN A 920 101.09 -35.55 -28.25
C GLN A 920 100.01 -35.58 -27.11
N LEU A 921 98.70 -35.27 -27.22
CA LEU A 921 97.79 -34.77 -28.27
C LEU A 921 96.54 -34.11 -27.64
N ASN A 922 95.77 -33.35 -28.43
CA ASN A 922 94.33 -33.03 -28.37
C ASN A 922 93.63 -32.41 -27.12
N GLN A 923 93.15 -31.17 -27.34
CA GLN A 923 91.75 -30.72 -27.39
C GLN A 923 90.75 -30.98 -26.23
N GLY A 924 89.86 -29.99 -25.98
CA GLY A 924 88.43 -30.31 -25.73
C GLY A 924 87.67 -29.45 -24.71
N THR A 925 87.27 -28.24 -25.10
CA THR A 925 86.29 -27.34 -24.45
C THR A 925 85.15 -27.97 -23.61
N SER A 926 84.89 -27.46 -22.40
CA SER A 926 83.54 -27.38 -21.80
C SER A 926 83.47 -26.40 -20.61
N THR A 927 82.28 -25.90 -20.27
CA THR A 927 81.96 -25.12 -19.05
C THR A 927 81.39 -26.03 -17.96
N PRO A 928 81.55 -25.68 -16.67
CA PRO A 928 80.44 -25.11 -15.85
C PRO A 928 80.94 -23.96 -14.92
N SER A 929 80.16 -23.16 -14.17
CA SER A 929 78.85 -23.30 -13.48
C SER A 929 78.93 -24.14 -12.18
N LEU A 930 78.09 -24.00 -11.13
CA LEU A 930 77.01 -23.05 -10.77
C LEU A 930 76.68 -23.23 -9.25
N SER A 931 76.03 -22.26 -8.59
CA SER A 931 74.84 -22.51 -7.73
C SER A 931 74.24 -21.24 -7.09
N MET A 932 72.91 -21.09 -7.25
CA MET A 932 71.99 -20.42 -6.31
C MET A 932 70.96 -21.47 -5.84
N PRO A 933 70.04 -21.16 -4.91
CA PRO A 933 68.70 -20.66 -5.29
C PRO A 933 68.38 -19.28 -4.64
N ALA A 934 67.64 -18.32 -5.20
CA ALA A 934 66.34 -18.28 -5.92
C ALA A 934 65.15 -18.00 -4.97
N THR A 935 64.16 -17.13 -5.25
CA THR A 935 63.90 -16.28 -6.45
C THR A 935 62.87 -15.16 -6.17
N LYS A 936 63.04 -13.98 -6.82
CA LYS A 936 62.04 -13.09 -7.52
C LYS A 936 60.67 -12.75 -6.84
N THR A 937 60.01 -11.60 -7.03
CA THR A 937 60.10 -10.46 -8.00
C THR A 937 59.57 -9.18 -7.28
N SER A 938 59.30 -7.97 -7.81
CA SER A 938 59.23 -7.34 -9.16
C SER A 938 59.30 -5.80 -9.03
N LEU A 939 59.29 -5.08 -10.17
CA LEU A 939 59.22 -3.60 -10.30
C LEU A 939 58.10 -3.22 -11.33
N PRO A 940 57.74 -1.93 -11.52
CA PRO A 940 56.47 -1.50 -12.16
C PRO A 940 56.55 -1.37 -13.70
N PRO A 941 55.57 -0.74 -14.39
CA PRO A 941 55.67 0.73 -14.57
C PRO A 941 54.34 1.52 -14.61
N ASN A 942 54.32 2.68 -13.94
CA ASN A 942 53.97 4.01 -14.48
C ASN A 942 53.94 5.04 -13.33
#